data_AF-A0A182NDA6-F1
#
_entry.id   AF-A0A182NDA6-F1
#
_cell.length_a   1.000
_cell.length_b   1.000
_cell.length_c   1.000
_cell.angle_alpha   90.00
_cell.angle_beta   90.00
_cell.angle_gamma   90.00
#
_symmetry.space_group_name_H-M   'P 1'
#
loop_
_entity.id
_entity.type
_entity.pdbx_description
1 polymer ?
#
loop_
_entity_poly.entity_id
_entity_poly.type
_entity_poly.pdbx_seq_one_letter_code
_entity_poly.pdbx_strand_id
1 'polypeptide(L)'
;MFPELQECIKKVQDNIYHGFIPTDRSGLEWLDSVCADLHRLLRIVHKHLIFDETGHVGTLETCFLCISQIVMCIRWLERTICSELDGTTKRQGLPQARQCFLDRIIWCLERLKAVLESDSPSESITESNFVSYLDLALNLISPLTVASDETCAEDEYERRYHEVIVESGRIRSVVEALISQTFGFCNVLQDGDRKQITNCCQKVLKQCLALERDSVEQDSSDKKLRVSTLEAAIYQLETHVNECLLRLVYDTFGDTDRRLLAQLRSSINASVGEDEIDEHTKPFDGFVERLMQIGLFAISYADNLKISSAIRSCLASLEALDSYLIPSLYLGTDKNSMLLEKHWLEESANLCHLVHKIIDSNAFALALIELFDGELETLQQSFTLSQALEMVRKAEIFLQHLEINSAEVKLQDEMLNIHYGDYRTMVLECRAIVKCAERDPDINSARIVKRFRVLQGKLRKIQATIGSTNKDTKTIATLEDDAGPCTQNTSSPPQYSPERRIIEANIQELFSASQVRMSSTNILYRSRRGEPGKRRLEAASLLEINTFTDIINHRARSRAETTPEKGSTLKKPLRRNSLRVAMFKKQQRDQTAEMYESFKSDIDLQITEILDELTDLSNTFSKHPASKTDENPSTTTIRKSITNEEIAIAADNKIRINIYTDI
;
A
#
# COMPACT_ATOMS: atom_id res chain seq x y z
N MET A 1 -17.05 13.26 23.50
CA MET A 1 -16.73 12.84 22.12
C MET A 1 -17.08 11.37 21.93
N PHE A 2 -16.57 10.46 22.78
CA PHE A 2 -16.93 9.03 22.77
C PHE A 2 -18.44 8.69 22.76
N PRO A 3 -19.31 9.32 23.57
CA PRO A 3 -20.74 8.99 23.56
C PRO A 3 -21.44 9.39 22.25
N GLU A 4 -21.05 10.53 21.69
CA GLU A 4 -21.61 11.06 20.43
C GLU A 4 -21.19 10.19 19.23
N LEU A 5 -19.93 9.74 19.22
CA LEU A 5 -19.44 8.80 18.20
C LEU A 5 -20.18 7.45 18.29
N GLN A 6 -20.32 6.89 19.49
CA GLN A 6 -21.05 5.63 19.72
C GLN A 6 -22.51 5.71 19.31
N GLU A 7 -23.19 6.80 19.66
CA GLU A 7 -24.57 7.04 19.28
C GLU A 7 -24.71 7.18 17.75
N CYS A 8 -23.77 7.90 17.11
CA CYS A 8 -23.77 8.08 15.66
C CYS A 8 -23.51 6.75 14.92
N ILE A 9 -22.54 5.95 15.36
CA ILE A 9 -22.27 4.62 14.78
C ILE A 9 -23.49 3.73 14.93
N LYS A 10 -24.10 3.69 16.12
CA LYS A 10 -25.30 2.87 16.36
C LYS A 10 -26.46 3.30 15.47
N LYS A 11 -26.70 4.60 15.34
CA LYS A 11 -27.75 5.14 14.46
C LYS A 11 -27.54 4.72 13.01
N VAL A 12 -26.31 4.84 12.51
CA VAL A 12 -25.95 4.40 11.15
C VAL A 12 -26.20 2.90 10.99
N GLN A 13 -25.74 2.07 11.95
CA GLN A 13 -25.93 0.62 11.92
C GLN A 13 -27.41 0.25 11.88
N ASP A 14 -28.22 0.83 12.76
CA ASP A 14 -29.68 0.62 12.82
C ASP A 14 -30.34 0.96 11.47
N ASN A 15 -29.90 2.05 10.82
CA ASN A 15 -30.39 2.45 9.49
C ASN A 15 -29.95 1.48 8.39
N ILE A 16 -28.71 0.97 8.45
CA ILE A 16 -28.17 -0.01 7.50
C ILE A 16 -28.92 -1.35 7.58
N TYR A 17 -29.31 -1.79 8.79
CA TYR A 17 -30.06 -3.04 8.97
C TYR A 17 -31.40 -3.05 8.23
N HIS A 18 -32.01 -1.89 7.97
CA HIS A 18 -33.21 -1.79 7.13
C HIS A 18 -32.94 -2.10 5.64
N GLY A 19 -31.67 -2.04 5.21
CA GLY A 19 -31.24 -2.29 3.84
C GLY A 19 -31.24 -3.76 3.42
N PHE A 20 -31.13 -4.70 4.35
CA PHE A 20 -30.91 -6.13 4.03
C PHE A 20 -32.04 -6.77 3.25
N ILE A 21 -33.27 -6.31 3.45
CA ILE A 21 -34.45 -6.81 2.76
C ILE A 21 -34.83 -5.80 1.67
N PRO A 22 -34.85 -6.20 0.38
CA PRO A 22 -35.31 -5.34 -0.70
C PRO A 22 -36.81 -5.04 -0.58
N THR A 23 -37.11 -3.82 -0.16
CA THR A 23 -38.47 -3.28 -0.01
C THR A 23 -38.53 -1.93 -0.72
N ASP A 24 -39.73 -1.43 -0.94
CA ASP A 24 -39.91 -0.09 -1.54
C ASP A 24 -39.34 1.02 -0.63
N ARG A 25 -39.06 0.69 0.63
CA ARG A 25 -38.45 1.58 1.64
C ARG A 25 -36.93 1.42 1.75
N SER A 26 -36.31 0.50 1.02
CA SER A 26 -34.85 0.27 0.99
C SER A 26 -34.28 0.47 -0.42
N GLY A 27 -34.81 1.47 -1.13
CA GLY A 27 -34.34 1.97 -2.42
C GLY A 27 -33.37 3.15 -2.27
N LEU A 28 -33.23 3.97 -3.32
CA LEU A 28 -32.26 5.06 -3.37
C LEU A 28 -32.48 6.13 -2.27
N GLU A 29 -33.73 6.51 -1.99
CA GLU A 29 -34.05 7.48 -0.92
C GLU A 29 -33.59 7.02 0.48
N TRP A 30 -33.59 5.70 0.71
CA TRP A 30 -33.03 5.14 1.94
C TRP A 30 -31.51 5.21 1.94
N LEU A 31 -30.88 4.92 0.79
CA LEU A 31 -29.43 5.05 0.65
C LEU A 31 -28.97 6.49 0.87
N ASP A 32 -29.72 7.49 0.38
CA ASP A 32 -29.49 8.92 0.67
C ASP A 32 -29.47 9.21 2.17
N SER A 33 -30.47 8.69 2.90
CA SER A 33 -30.56 8.83 4.36
C SER A 33 -29.35 8.19 5.07
N VAL A 34 -28.95 6.99 4.64
CA VAL A 34 -27.74 6.31 5.15
C VAL A 34 -26.48 7.13 4.85
N CYS A 35 -26.36 7.70 3.65
CA CYS A 35 -25.23 8.54 3.26
C CYS A 35 -25.14 9.82 4.12
N ALA A 36 -26.28 10.44 4.43
CA ALA A 36 -26.33 11.60 5.33
C ALA A 36 -25.86 11.23 6.77
N ASP A 37 -26.31 10.10 7.30
CA ASP A 37 -25.87 9.61 8.61
C ASP A 37 -24.37 9.25 8.61
N LEU A 38 -23.87 8.61 7.55
CA LEU A 38 -22.45 8.30 7.36
C LEU A 38 -21.60 9.57 7.23
N HIS A 39 -22.07 10.59 6.51
CA HIS A 39 -21.37 11.85 6.40
C HIS A 39 -21.23 12.55 7.76
N ARG A 40 -22.29 12.53 8.58
CA ARG A 40 -22.21 13.02 9.96
C ARG A 40 -21.18 12.24 10.78
N LEU A 41 -21.18 10.91 10.68
CA LEU A 41 -20.21 10.06 11.35
C LEU A 41 -18.78 10.41 10.93
N LEU A 42 -18.53 10.52 9.63
CA LEU A 42 -17.20 10.79 9.07
C LEU A 42 -16.68 12.17 9.47
N ARG A 43 -17.54 13.17 9.62
CA ARG A 43 -17.15 14.47 10.22
C ARG A 43 -16.72 14.35 11.67
N ILE A 44 -17.40 13.51 12.47
CA ILE A 44 -17.03 13.26 13.87
C ILE A 44 -15.68 12.54 13.93
N VAL A 45 -15.48 11.50 13.11
CA VAL A 45 -14.22 10.76 13.01
C VAL A 45 -13.10 11.70 12.56
N HIS A 46 -13.31 12.51 11.53
CA HIS A 46 -12.32 13.50 11.06
C HIS A 46 -11.88 14.44 12.19
N LYS A 47 -12.86 14.99 12.91
CA LYS A 47 -12.59 15.86 14.06
C LYS A 47 -11.79 15.12 15.12
N HIS A 48 -12.14 13.88 15.43
CA HIS A 48 -11.41 13.07 16.40
C HIS A 48 -9.96 12.87 15.97
N LEU A 49 -9.71 12.46 14.72
CA LEU A 49 -8.37 12.22 14.18
C LEU A 49 -7.49 13.49 14.12
N ILE A 50 -8.07 14.67 13.87
CA ILE A 50 -7.33 15.94 13.90
C ILE A 50 -6.89 16.33 15.32
N PHE A 51 -7.75 16.09 16.31
CA PHE A 51 -7.55 16.56 17.69
C PHE A 51 -6.99 15.49 18.63
N ASP A 52 -6.75 14.28 18.14
CA ASP A 52 -6.10 13.21 18.90
C ASP A 52 -4.59 13.49 18.99
N GLU A 53 -4.12 13.90 20.17
CA GLU A 53 -2.71 14.20 20.46
C GLU A 53 -1.83 12.93 20.47
N THR A 54 -2.41 11.73 20.38
CA THR A 54 -1.68 10.45 20.50
C THR A 54 -0.99 9.99 19.21
N GLY A 55 -1.41 10.49 18.04
CA GLY A 55 -0.66 10.32 16.77
C GLY A 55 -0.35 8.88 16.37
N HIS A 56 -1.16 7.90 16.80
CA HIS A 56 -0.90 6.49 16.49
C HIS A 56 -1.18 6.19 15.01
N VAL A 57 -0.10 5.94 14.25
CA VAL A 57 -0.15 5.70 12.80
C VAL A 57 -1.08 4.54 12.45
N GLY A 58 -1.05 3.43 13.21
CA GLY A 58 -1.94 2.28 12.98
C GLY A 58 -3.44 2.60 13.13
N THR A 59 -3.79 3.50 14.06
CA THR A 59 -5.18 3.95 14.28
C THR A 59 -5.66 4.73 13.06
N LEU A 60 -4.82 5.65 12.56
CA LEU A 60 -5.09 6.44 11.37
C LEU A 60 -5.24 5.55 10.13
N GLU A 61 -4.30 4.64 9.89
CA GLU A 61 -4.35 3.71 8.76
C GLU A 61 -5.61 2.86 8.76
N THR A 62 -6.01 2.33 9.93
CA THR A 62 -7.22 1.51 10.05
C THR A 62 -8.47 2.33 9.81
N CYS A 63 -8.52 3.57 10.32
CA CYS A 63 -9.63 4.48 10.04
C CYS A 63 -9.73 4.77 8.54
N PHE A 64 -8.63 5.10 7.86
CA PHE A 64 -8.64 5.36 6.42
C PHE A 64 -9.10 4.17 5.60
N LEU A 65 -8.65 2.97 5.95
CA LEU A 65 -9.09 1.76 5.29
C LEU A 65 -10.61 1.59 5.43
N CYS A 66 -11.15 1.71 6.65
CA CYS A 66 -12.59 1.56 6.88
C CYS A 66 -13.42 2.62 6.13
N ILE A 67 -12.99 3.87 6.14
CA ILE A 67 -13.69 4.96 5.43
C ILE A 67 -13.66 4.72 3.91
N SER A 68 -12.51 4.37 3.36
CA SER A 68 -12.35 4.04 1.93
C SER A 68 -13.26 2.88 1.51
N GLN A 69 -13.30 1.82 2.32
CA GLN A 69 -14.15 0.65 2.10
C GLN A 69 -15.64 0.99 2.18
N ILE A 70 -16.06 1.80 3.16
CA ILE A 70 -17.46 2.26 3.27
C ILE A 70 -17.88 3.01 2.01
N VAL A 71 -17.09 3.98 1.55
CA VAL A 71 -17.40 4.78 0.35
C VAL A 71 -17.50 3.89 -0.90
N MET A 72 -16.57 2.93 -1.04
CA MET A 72 -16.61 1.96 -2.13
C MET A 72 -17.88 1.09 -2.07
N CYS A 73 -18.21 0.52 -0.90
CA CYS A 73 -19.38 -0.33 -0.74
C CYS A 73 -20.69 0.43 -1.00
N ILE A 74 -20.79 1.72 -0.64
CA ILE A 74 -21.97 2.53 -0.98
C ILE A 74 -22.12 2.66 -2.50
N ARG A 75 -21.03 2.96 -3.24
CA ARG A 75 -21.07 3.07 -4.71
C ARG A 75 -21.57 1.78 -5.36
N TRP A 76 -21.16 0.64 -4.84
CA TRP A 76 -21.61 -0.66 -5.35
C TRP A 76 -23.00 -1.05 -4.89
N LEU A 77 -23.39 -0.65 -3.68
CA LEU A 77 -24.75 -0.80 -3.18
C LEU A 77 -25.74 0.02 -4.01
N GLU A 78 -25.39 1.26 -4.39
CA GLU A 78 -26.16 2.09 -5.31
C GLU A 78 -26.36 1.38 -6.66
N ARG A 79 -25.28 0.90 -7.29
CA ARG A 79 -25.35 0.11 -8.54
C ARG A 79 -26.24 -1.13 -8.39
N THR A 80 -26.18 -1.79 -7.23
CA THR A 80 -27.01 -2.96 -6.92
C THR A 80 -28.48 -2.58 -6.85
N ILE A 81 -28.83 -1.52 -6.11
CA ILE A 81 -30.21 -1.02 -5.99
C ILE A 81 -30.75 -0.58 -7.36
N CYS A 82 -29.97 0.13 -8.18
CA CYS A 82 -30.36 0.51 -9.54
C CYS A 82 -30.66 -0.73 -10.41
N SER A 83 -29.79 -1.74 -10.38
CA SER A 83 -30.02 -2.98 -11.14
C SER A 83 -31.26 -3.76 -10.68
N GLU A 84 -31.65 -3.62 -9.41
CA GLU A 84 -32.88 -4.23 -8.88
C GLU A 84 -34.14 -3.46 -9.34
N LEU A 85 -34.06 -2.14 -9.52
CA LEU A 85 -35.15 -1.28 -9.99
C LEU A 85 -35.47 -1.52 -11.49
N ASP A 86 -34.45 -1.81 -12.30
CA ASP A 86 -34.58 -2.06 -13.74
C ASP A 86 -35.21 -3.44 -14.10
N GLY A 87 -35.50 -4.29 -13.10
CA GLY A 87 -36.02 -5.65 -13.31
C GLY A 87 -37.55 -5.75 -13.30
N THR A 88 -38.18 -5.96 -14.46
CA THR A 88 -39.63 -6.27 -14.61
C THR A 88 -40.04 -7.68 -14.17
N THR A 89 -39.12 -8.51 -13.70
CA THR A 89 -39.38 -9.89 -13.25
C THR A 89 -39.22 -9.99 -11.73
N LYS A 90 -40.27 -10.52 -11.09
CA LYS A 90 -40.44 -10.74 -9.64
C LYS A 90 -39.12 -10.93 -8.88
N ARG A 91 -38.94 -10.11 -7.83
CA ARG A 91 -37.95 -10.23 -6.75
C ARG A 91 -37.88 -11.67 -6.21
N GLN A 92 -37.12 -12.55 -6.85
CA GLN A 92 -36.88 -13.92 -6.38
C GLN A 92 -35.39 -14.10 -6.18
N GLY A 93 -34.97 -14.04 -4.92
CA GLY A 93 -33.60 -14.28 -4.47
C GLY A 93 -33.13 -13.23 -3.46
N LEU A 94 -32.40 -13.68 -2.44
CA LEU A 94 -31.56 -12.81 -1.62
C LEU A 94 -30.52 -12.16 -2.55
N PRO A 95 -30.43 -10.83 -2.63
CA PRO A 95 -29.38 -10.21 -3.41
C PRO A 95 -28.06 -10.34 -2.66
N GLN A 96 -27.32 -11.42 -2.91
CA GLN A 96 -26.00 -11.65 -2.32
C GLN A 96 -25.05 -10.46 -2.56
N ALA A 97 -25.18 -9.76 -3.68
CA ALA A 97 -24.48 -8.50 -3.93
C ALA A 97 -24.80 -7.46 -2.86
N ARG A 98 -26.09 -7.22 -2.60
CA ARG A 98 -26.55 -6.29 -1.56
C ARG A 98 -26.04 -6.72 -0.18
N GLN A 99 -26.16 -8.00 0.15
CA GLN A 99 -25.68 -8.55 1.42
C GLN A 99 -24.17 -8.33 1.59
N CYS A 100 -23.36 -8.66 0.59
CA CYS A 100 -21.92 -8.44 0.57
C CYS A 100 -21.54 -7.01 0.97
N PHE A 101 -22.21 -6.01 0.37
CA PHE A 101 -21.89 -4.60 0.65
C PHE A 101 -22.38 -4.15 2.01
N LEU A 102 -23.55 -4.58 2.47
CA LEU A 102 -24.08 -4.21 3.78
C LEU A 102 -23.26 -4.83 4.92
N ASP A 103 -22.97 -6.13 4.83
CA ASP A 103 -22.14 -6.84 5.81
C ASP A 103 -20.75 -6.19 5.90
N ARG A 104 -20.19 -5.78 4.75
CA ARG A 104 -18.91 -5.09 4.71
C ARG A 104 -18.94 -3.70 5.37
N ILE A 105 -19.97 -2.90 5.10
CA ILE A 105 -20.12 -1.57 5.74
C ILE A 105 -20.26 -1.73 7.25
N ILE A 106 -21.08 -2.69 7.72
CA ILE A 106 -21.24 -2.96 9.15
C ILE A 106 -19.90 -3.35 9.79
N TRP A 107 -19.15 -4.26 9.16
CA TRP A 107 -17.83 -4.65 9.65
C TRP A 107 -16.89 -3.45 9.76
N CYS A 108 -16.87 -2.55 8.77
CA CYS A 108 -16.06 -1.33 8.83
C CYS A 108 -16.49 -0.39 9.98
N LEU A 109 -17.79 -0.27 10.25
CA LEU A 109 -18.31 0.54 11.36
C LEU A 109 -17.93 -0.05 12.72
N GLU A 110 -18.00 -1.38 12.87
CA GLU A 110 -17.56 -2.08 14.09
C GLU A 110 -16.05 -1.95 14.29
N ARG A 111 -15.27 -2.05 13.21
CA ARG A 111 -13.82 -1.87 13.26
C ARG A 111 -13.43 -0.44 13.62
N LEU A 112 -14.08 0.57 13.03
CA LEU A 112 -13.92 1.98 13.41
C LEU A 112 -14.23 2.19 14.89
N LYS A 113 -15.34 1.64 15.37
CA LYS A 113 -15.71 1.71 16.78
C LYS A 113 -14.61 1.12 17.66
N ALA A 114 -14.16 -0.10 17.37
CA ALA A 114 -13.16 -0.79 18.17
C ALA A 114 -11.81 -0.07 18.23
N VAL A 115 -11.36 0.49 17.10
CA VAL A 115 -10.08 1.19 17.01
C VAL A 115 -10.14 2.55 17.71
N LEU A 116 -11.26 3.26 17.59
CA LEU A 116 -11.41 4.56 18.24
C LEU A 116 -11.63 4.41 19.76
N GLU A 117 -12.28 3.34 20.22
CA GLU A 117 -12.52 3.06 21.64
C GLU A 117 -11.31 2.47 22.40
N SER A 118 -10.27 2.03 21.68
CA SER A 118 -9.11 1.41 22.29
C SER A 118 -8.10 2.45 22.78
N ASP A 119 -7.76 2.40 24.08
CA ASP A 119 -6.65 3.18 24.65
C ASP A 119 -5.27 2.54 24.36
N SER A 120 -5.24 1.31 23.81
CA SER A 120 -4.00 0.64 23.43
C SER A 120 -3.63 0.99 21.98
N PRO A 121 -2.36 1.32 21.69
CA PRO A 121 -1.92 1.58 20.33
C PRO A 121 -2.23 0.35 19.46
N SER A 122 -2.99 0.52 18.39
CA SER A 122 -3.13 -0.54 17.40
C SER A 122 -1.78 -0.72 16.71
N GLU A 123 -1.23 -1.94 16.71
CA GLU A 123 -0.05 -2.27 15.92
C GLU A 123 -0.26 -1.82 14.47
N SER A 124 0.69 -1.06 13.94
CA SER A 124 0.63 -0.74 12.52
C SER A 124 0.94 -2.02 11.74
N ILE A 125 0.12 -2.32 10.74
CA ILE A 125 0.35 -3.49 9.87
C ILE A 125 1.67 -3.30 9.07
N THR A 126 2.15 -2.06 8.96
CA THR A 126 3.48 -1.71 8.45
C THR A 126 4.65 -2.18 9.32
N GLU A 127 4.46 -2.48 10.59
CA GLU A 127 5.55 -2.88 11.50
C GLU A 127 5.84 -4.39 11.46
N SER A 128 4.91 -5.22 10.99
CA SER A 128 4.99 -6.69 11.03
C SER A 128 4.94 -7.34 9.64
N ASN A 129 5.91 -7.02 8.78
CA ASN A 129 6.01 -7.57 7.42
C ASN A 129 7.44 -8.03 7.07
N PHE A 130 7.59 -8.67 5.90
CA PHE A 130 8.83 -9.35 5.54
C PHE A 130 10.00 -8.37 5.51
N VAL A 131 9.76 -7.20 4.92
CA VAL A 131 10.75 -6.13 4.80
C VAL A 131 11.12 -5.58 6.17
N SER A 132 10.14 -5.37 7.06
CA SER A 132 10.41 -4.86 8.40
C SER A 132 11.22 -5.86 9.24
N TYR A 133 10.92 -7.16 9.18
CA TYR A 133 11.71 -8.17 9.87
C TYR A 133 13.09 -8.37 9.26
N LEU A 134 13.21 -8.27 7.94
CA LEU A 134 14.48 -8.33 7.21
C LEU A 134 15.39 -7.18 7.63
N ASP A 135 14.90 -5.95 7.53
CA ASP A 135 15.63 -4.76 7.93
C ASP A 135 15.98 -4.83 9.43
N LEU A 136 15.04 -5.22 10.29
CA LEU A 136 15.31 -5.36 11.73
C LEU A 136 16.40 -6.40 12.01
N ALA A 137 16.40 -7.54 11.32
CA ALA A 137 17.44 -8.56 11.44
C ALA A 137 18.82 -8.00 11.01
N LEU A 138 18.88 -7.33 9.86
CA LEU A 138 20.10 -6.70 9.35
C LEU A 138 20.63 -5.60 10.27
N ASN A 139 19.74 -4.80 10.85
CA ASN A 139 20.12 -3.75 11.79
C ASN A 139 20.66 -4.30 13.11
N LEU A 140 20.12 -5.42 13.59
CA LEU A 140 20.61 -6.06 14.81
C LEU A 140 22.00 -6.68 14.64
N ILE A 141 22.32 -7.19 13.44
CA ILE A 141 23.65 -7.76 13.14
C ILE A 141 24.66 -6.72 12.66
N SER A 142 24.21 -5.57 12.16
CA SER A 142 25.05 -4.49 11.61
C SER A 142 26.19 -4.02 12.54
N PRO A 143 25.98 -3.85 13.87
CA PRO A 143 27.07 -3.48 14.78
C PRO A 143 28.24 -4.47 14.78
N LEU A 144 27.99 -5.75 14.44
CA LEU A 144 29.00 -6.79 14.36
C LEU A 144 29.73 -6.82 13.01
N THR A 145 29.08 -6.37 11.93
CA THR A 145 29.65 -6.34 10.56
C THR A 145 30.49 -5.10 10.30
N VAL A 146 30.14 -3.96 10.89
CA VAL A 146 30.94 -2.72 10.78
C VAL A 146 32.21 -2.79 11.63
N ALA A 147 32.13 -3.44 12.80
CA ALA A 147 33.28 -3.61 13.68
C ALA A 147 34.30 -4.63 13.13
N SER A 148 33.94 -5.43 12.12
CA SER A 148 34.90 -6.29 11.40
C SER A 148 35.74 -5.56 10.35
N ASP A 149 35.24 -4.46 9.77
CA ASP A 149 35.86 -3.74 8.64
C ASP A 149 36.78 -2.58 9.06
N GLU A 150 36.54 -1.96 10.22
CA GLU A 150 37.40 -0.88 10.73
C GLU A 150 38.55 -1.43 11.59
N THR A 151 39.65 -0.67 11.71
CA THR A 151 40.73 -0.85 12.69
C THR A 151 40.23 -0.60 14.12
N CYS A 152 39.16 -1.30 14.49
CA CYS A 152 38.57 -1.32 15.82
C CYS A 152 39.57 -2.02 16.75
N ALA A 153 39.87 -1.42 17.89
CA ALA A 153 40.66 -2.08 18.91
C ALA A 153 39.96 -3.38 19.33
N GLU A 154 40.71 -4.46 19.54
CA GLU A 154 40.17 -5.80 19.84
C GLU A 154 39.23 -5.78 21.07
N ASP A 155 39.53 -4.93 22.05
CA ASP A 155 38.72 -4.69 23.26
C ASP A 155 37.35 -4.03 22.97
N GLU A 156 37.25 -3.20 21.92
CA GLU A 156 36.00 -2.55 21.52
C GLU A 156 35.11 -3.50 20.70
N TYR A 157 35.73 -4.35 19.87
CA TYR A 157 35.02 -5.41 19.14
C TYR A 157 34.41 -6.44 20.11
N GLU A 158 35.18 -6.93 21.09
CA GLU A 158 34.68 -7.90 22.06
C GLU A 158 33.54 -7.33 22.92
N ARG A 159 33.57 -6.03 23.28
CA ARG A 159 32.47 -5.37 23.99
C ARG A 159 31.18 -5.36 23.17
N ARG A 160 31.25 -4.92 21.90
CA ARG A 160 30.09 -4.91 21.00
C ARG A 160 29.59 -6.31 20.68
N TYR A 161 30.50 -7.28 20.54
CA TYR A 161 30.14 -8.69 20.39
C TYR A 161 29.34 -9.20 21.59
N HIS A 162 29.78 -8.89 22.81
CA HIS A 162 29.04 -9.23 24.03
C HIS A 162 27.65 -8.59 24.08
N GLU A 163 27.53 -7.30 23.74
CA GLU A 163 26.25 -6.59 23.69
C GLU A 163 25.26 -7.25 22.71
N VAL A 164 25.72 -7.66 21.53
CA VAL A 164 24.85 -8.30 20.54
C VAL A 164 24.56 -9.78 20.88
N ILE A 165 25.49 -10.48 21.53
CA ILE A 165 25.21 -11.83 22.06
C ILE A 165 24.17 -11.79 23.17
N VAL A 166 24.15 -10.75 24.01
CA VAL A 166 23.07 -10.51 24.98
C VAL A 166 21.73 -10.33 24.25
N GLU A 167 21.72 -9.64 23.11
CA GLU A 167 20.54 -9.48 22.23
C GLU A 167 20.31 -10.67 21.26
N SER A 168 21.09 -11.75 21.34
CA SER A 168 21.02 -12.86 20.36
C SER A 168 19.65 -13.55 20.34
N GLY A 169 19.00 -13.69 21.50
CA GLY A 169 17.63 -14.19 21.58
C GLY A 169 16.62 -13.30 20.85
N ARG A 170 16.87 -11.99 20.78
CA ARG A 170 16.07 -11.06 19.98
C ARG A 170 16.33 -11.24 18.49
N ILE A 171 17.60 -11.38 18.07
CA ILE A 171 17.96 -11.69 16.67
C ILE A 171 17.24 -12.95 16.21
N ARG A 172 17.31 -14.02 16.99
CA ARG A 172 16.63 -15.27 16.69
C ARG A 172 15.12 -15.11 16.55
N SER A 173 14.48 -14.39 17.48
CA SER A 173 13.03 -14.17 17.42
C SER A 173 12.63 -13.41 16.15
N VAL A 174 13.42 -12.43 15.73
CA VAL A 174 13.20 -11.68 14.48
C VAL A 174 13.42 -12.56 13.25
N VAL A 175 14.48 -13.40 13.24
CA VAL A 175 14.76 -14.35 12.16
C VAL A 175 13.67 -15.41 12.05
N GLU A 176 13.17 -15.93 13.17
CA GLU A 176 12.05 -16.89 13.18
C GLU A 176 10.76 -16.25 12.62
N ALA A 177 10.50 -14.97 12.93
CA ALA A 177 9.38 -14.22 12.36
C ALA A 177 9.54 -14.00 10.83
N LEU A 178 10.74 -13.58 10.39
CA LEU A 178 11.09 -13.44 8.97
C LEU A 178 10.86 -14.74 8.19
N ILE A 179 11.33 -15.86 8.73
CA ILE A 179 11.17 -17.20 8.15
C ILE A 179 9.69 -17.59 8.12
N SER A 180 8.94 -17.33 9.19
CA SER A 180 7.51 -17.66 9.26
C SER A 180 6.71 -16.95 8.17
N GLN A 181 6.98 -15.67 7.92
CA GLN A 181 6.35 -14.95 6.82
C GLN A 181 6.77 -15.46 5.45
N THR A 182 8.06 -15.80 5.30
CA THR A 182 8.56 -16.38 4.06
C THR A 182 7.89 -17.73 3.75
N PHE A 183 7.54 -18.53 4.77
CA PHE A 183 6.79 -19.78 4.56
C PHE A 183 5.35 -19.55 4.09
N GLY A 184 4.69 -18.48 4.55
CA GLY A 184 3.39 -18.08 3.98
C GLY A 184 3.49 -17.83 2.47
N PHE A 185 4.56 -17.15 2.04
CA PHE A 185 4.84 -16.94 0.63
C PHE A 185 5.16 -18.24 -0.13
N CYS A 186 5.85 -19.19 0.50
CA CYS A 186 6.19 -20.47 -0.11
C CYS A 186 4.97 -21.30 -0.54
N ASN A 187 3.80 -21.12 0.10
CA ASN A 187 2.59 -21.87 -0.22
C ASN A 187 2.03 -21.56 -1.62
N VAL A 188 2.29 -20.36 -2.12
CA VAL A 188 1.76 -19.90 -3.41
C VAL A 188 2.73 -20.08 -4.58
N LEU A 189 3.96 -20.53 -4.31
CA LEU A 189 5.03 -20.71 -5.29
C LEU A 189 4.98 -22.09 -5.97
N GLN A 190 5.62 -22.15 -7.14
CA GLN A 190 5.88 -23.42 -7.82
C GLN A 190 6.86 -24.29 -7.00
N ASP A 191 6.79 -25.61 -7.20
CA ASP A 191 7.58 -26.58 -6.42
C ASP A 191 9.09 -26.36 -6.44
N GLY A 192 9.65 -25.90 -7.57
CA GLY A 192 11.06 -25.58 -7.71
C GLY A 192 11.48 -24.43 -6.80
N ASP A 193 10.80 -23.28 -6.96
CA ASP A 193 11.02 -22.06 -6.20
C ASP A 193 10.78 -22.29 -4.69
N ARG A 194 9.71 -23.01 -4.34
CA ARG A 194 9.38 -23.37 -2.95
C ARG A 194 10.53 -24.12 -2.27
N LYS A 195 11.11 -25.12 -2.94
CA LYS A 195 12.25 -25.89 -2.40
C LYS A 195 13.49 -25.01 -2.22
N GLN A 196 13.76 -24.14 -3.19
CA GLN A 196 14.90 -23.24 -3.15
C GLN A 196 14.81 -22.27 -1.96
N ILE A 197 13.67 -21.59 -1.80
CA ILE A 197 13.45 -20.67 -0.68
C ILE A 197 13.50 -21.42 0.66
N THR A 198 12.88 -22.60 0.76
CA THR A 198 12.93 -23.42 1.97
C THR A 198 14.37 -23.74 2.39
N ASN A 199 15.24 -24.08 1.42
CA ASN A 199 16.66 -24.31 1.69
C ASN A 199 17.37 -23.03 2.17
N CYS A 200 17.02 -21.87 1.63
CA CYS A 200 17.54 -20.58 2.09
C CYS A 200 17.09 -20.27 3.53
N CYS A 201 15.81 -20.46 3.87
CA CYS A 201 15.31 -20.31 5.24
C CYS A 201 16.05 -21.22 6.22
N GLN A 202 16.26 -22.50 5.85
CA GLN A 202 17.04 -23.44 6.66
C GLN A 202 18.50 -22.98 6.85
N LYS A 203 19.12 -22.43 5.81
CA LYS A 203 20.47 -21.87 5.87
C LYS A 203 20.51 -20.68 6.82
N VAL A 204 19.59 -19.72 6.71
CA VAL A 204 19.50 -18.54 7.60
C VAL A 204 19.35 -18.99 9.05
N LEU A 205 18.40 -19.88 9.33
CA LEU A 205 18.19 -20.40 10.70
C LEU A 205 19.44 -21.10 11.24
N LYS A 206 20.09 -21.94 10.43
CA LYS A 206 21.32 -22.62 10.81
C LYS A 206 22.45 -21.64 11.17
N GLN A 207 22.61 -20.55 10.41
CA GLN A 207 23.62 -19.53 10.70
C GLN A 207 23.24 -18.71 11.95
N CYS A 208 21.96 -18.40 12.15
CA CYS A 208 21.49 -17.72 13.36
C CYS A 208 21.78 -18.57 14.61
N LEU A 209 21.50 -19.87 14.56
CA LEU A 209 21.83 -20.80 15.66
C LEU A 209 23.34 -20.95 15.88
N ALA A 210 24.15 -20.82 14.83
CA ALA A 210 25.61 -20.84 14.94
C ALA A 210 26.18 -19.57 15.58
N LEU A 211 25.48 -18.44 15.44
CA LEU A 211 25.80 -17.19 16.13
C LEU A 211 25.56 -17.30 17.64
N GLU A 212 24.47 -17.96 18.06
CA GLU A 212 24.13 -18.20 19.47
C GLU A 212 25.03 -19.21 20.20
N ARG A 213 25.87 -19.97 19.48
CA ARG A 213 26.73 -20.97 20.11
C ARG A 213 27.87 -20.29 20.86
N ASP A 214 27.85 -20.47 22.18
CA ASP A 214 28.95 -20.11 23.08
C ASP A 214 30.23 -20.84 22.67
N SER A 215 31.22 -20.04 22.30
CA SER A 215 32.55 -20.52 21.99
C SER A 215 33.52 -19.87 22.95
N VAL A 216 33.69 -20.53 24.10
CA VAL A 216 34.60 -20.13 25.19
C VAL A 216 36.07 -20.06 24.72
N GLU A 217 36.39 -20.57 23.52
CA GLU A 217 37.76 -20.68 23.00
C GLU A 217 37.92 -20.30 21.49
N GLN A 218 37.02 -19.53 20.87
CA GLN A 218 37.17 -19.20 19.43
C GLN A 218 37.76 -17.81 19.17
N ASP A 219 38.75 -17.78 18.27
CA ASP A 219 39.41 -16.59 17.74
C ASP A 219 38.39 -15.54 17.26
N SER A 220 38.72 -14.25 17.45
CA SER A 220 37.92 -13.11 16.99
C SER A 220 37.59 -13.18 15.48
N SER A 221 38.45 -13.81 14.69
CA SER A 221 38.23 -14.09 13.26
C SER A 221 37.05 -15.04 12.99
N ASP A 222 36.84 -16.06 13.83
CA ASP A 222 35.74 -17.03 13.64
C ASP A 222 34.38 -16.39 13.99
N LYS A 223 34.37 -15.51 14.99
CA LYS A 223 33.20 -14.69 15.35
C LYS A 223 32.80 -13.75 14.20
N LYS A 224 33.77 -13.05 13.59
CA LYS A 224 33.54 -12.16 12.43
C LYS A 224 32.99 -12.91 11.21
N LEU A 225 33.54 -14.10 10.95
CA LEU A 225 33.09 -14.95 9.84
C LEU A 225 31.65 -15.42 10.01
N ARG A 226 31.23 -15.80 11.23
CA ARG A 226 29.85 -16.24 11.51
C ARG A 226 28.83 -15.14 11.24
N VAL A 227 29.11 -13.92 11.67
CA VAL A 227 28.24 -12.76 11.43
C VAL A 227 28.13 -12.47 9.93
N SER A 228 29.27 -12.41 9.22
CA SER A 228 29.29 -12.17 7.77
C SER A 228 28.53 -13.27 7.00
N THR A 229 28.61 -14.52 7.46
CA THR A 229 27.90 -15.65 6.86
C THR A 229 26.38 -15.56 7.09
N LEU A 230 25.94 -15.09 8.26
CA LEU A 230 24.53 -14.84 8.54
C LEU A 230 23.99 -13.69 7.69
N GLU A 231 24.70 -12.57 7.62
CA GLU A 231 24.33 -11.42 6.78
C GLU A 231 24.20 -11.84 5.30
N ALA A 232 25.19 -12.56 4.77
CA ALA A 232 25.14 -13.08 3.40
C ALA A 232 23.98 -14.05 3.17
N ALA A 233 23.62 -14.87 4.17
CA ALA A 233 22.46 -15.76 4.07
C ALA A 233 21.13 -14.99 4.04
N ILE A 234 21.03 -13.89 4.80
CA ILE A 234 19.85 -13.01 4.82
C ILE A 234 19.69 -12.30 3.46
N TYR A 235 20.76 -11.73 2.90
CA TYR A 235 20.71 -11.13 1.55
C TYR A 235 20.36 -12.14 0.46
N GLN A 236 20.87 -13.38 0.58
CA GLN A 236 20.50 -14.45 -0.35
C GLN A 236 19.01 -14.79 -0.26
N LEU A 237 18.44 -14.81 0.95
CA LEU A 237 17.01 -15.03 1.16
C LEU A 237 16.19 -13.92 0.50
N GLU A 238 16.55 -12.66 0.76
CA GLU A 238 15.90 -11.50 0.13
C GLU A 238 15.92 -11.58 -1.39
N THR A 239 17.10 -11.87 -1.97
CA THR A 239 17.27 -11.96 -3.43
C THR A 239 16.33 -13.00 -4.04
N HIS A 240 16.26 -14.20 -3.46
CA HIS A 240 15.40 -15.26 -3.99
C HIS A 240 13.92 -15.00 -3.76
N VAL A 241 13.53 -14.41 -2.62
CA VAL A 241 12.13 -13.99 -2.40
C VAL A 241 11.72 -12.96 -3.45
N ASN A 242 12.59 -11.99 -3.74
CA ASN A 242 12.38 -10.95 -4.72
C ASN A 242 12.25 -11.49 -6.15
N GLU A 243 13.14 -12.39 -6.57
CA GLU A 243 13.07 -13.08 -7.87
C GLU A 243 11.75 -13.87 -8.01
N CYS A 244 11.38 -14.64 -6.98
CA CYS A 244 10.16 -15.43 -6.98
C CYS A 244 8.90 -14.54 -6.98
N LEU A 245 8.93 -13.38 -6.31
CA LEU A 245 7.82 -12.43 -6.31
C LEU A 245 7.58 -11.84 -7.69
N LEU A 246 8.63 -11.44 -8.41
CA LEU A 246 8.49 -10.94 -9.79
C LEU A 246 7.97 -12.03 -10.73
N ARG A 247 8.43 -13.27 -10.57
CA ARG A 247 7.92 -14.42 -11.33
C ARG A 247 6.44 -14.68 -11.01
N LEU A 248 6.05 -14.59 -9.74
CA LEU A 248 4.67 -14.76 -9.30
C LEU A 248 3.76 -13.68 -9.90
N VAL A 249 4.22 -12.43 -9.99
CA VAL A 249 3.50 -11.34 -10.67
C VAL A 249 3.23 -11.69 -12.13
N TYR A 250 4.23 -12.20 -12.86
CA TYR A 250 4.03 -12.68 -14.22
C TYR A 250 3.02 -13.83 -14.27
N ASP A 251 3.11 -14.81 -13.37
CA ASP A 251 2.22 -15.98 -13.34
C ASP A 251 0.77 -15.63 -12.95
N THR A 252 0.56 -14.53 -12.23
CA THR A 252 -0.73 -14.18 -11.64
C THR A 252 -1.51 -13.17 -12.48
N PHE A 253 -0.91 -12.05 -12.89
CA PHE A 253 -1.63 -10.95 -13.57
C PHE A 253 -2.00 -11.24 -15.03
N GLY A 254 -2.73 -10.34 -15.69
CA GLY A 254 -3.30 -10.54 -17.02
C GLY A 254 -4.75 -11.01 -16.95
N ASP A 255 -5.19 -11.86 -17.87
CA ASP A 255 -6.59 -12.36 -17.92
C ASP A 255 -6.84 -13.64 -17.09
N THR A 256 -6.07 -13.85 -16.02
CA THR A 256 -6.17 -15.09 -15.22
C THR A 256 -7.49 -15.18 -14.47
N ASP A 257 -7.92 -14.10 -13.80
CA ASP A 257 -9.21 -14.04 -13.10
C ASP A 257 -10.40 -14.29 -14.04
N ARG A 258 -10.44 -13.62 -15.20
CA ARG A 258 -11.49 -13.80 -16.21
C ARG A 258 -11.56 -15.24 -16.71
N ARG A 259 -10.41 -15.86 -16.97
CA ARG A 259 -10.36 -17.27 -17.41
C ARG A 259 -10.87 -18.21 -16.33
N LEU A 260 -10.44 -18.03 -15.09
CA LEU A 260 -10.85 -18.87 -13.95
C LEU A 260 -12.35 -18.72 -13.66
N LEU A 261 -12.88 -17.49 -13.67
CA LEU A 261 -14.31 -17.23 -13.49
C LEU A 261 -15.16 -17.78 -14.64
N ALA A 262 -14.68 -17.68 -15.89
CA ALA A 262 -15.34 -18.28 -17.03
C ALA A 262 -15.36 -19.82 -16.95
N GLN A 263 -14.25 -20.42 -16.50
CA GLN A 263 -14.15 -21.86 -16.26
C GLN A 263 -15.15 -22.29 -15.17
N LEU A 264 -15.14 -21.61 -14.02
CA LEU A 264 -16.09 -21.85 -12.92
C LEU A 264 -17.54 -21.79 -13.42
N ARG A 265 -17.93 -20.74 -14.15
CA ARG A 265 -19.27 -20.63 -14.74
C ARG A 265 -19.59 -21.80 -15.68
N SER A 266 -18.64 -22.17 -16.54
CA SER A 266 -18.86 -23.27 -17.48
C SER A 266 -19.05 -24.62 -16.77
N SER A 267 -18.28 -24.87 -15.71
CA SER A 267 -18.41 -26.06 -14.86
C SER A 267 -19.75 -26.06 -14.13
N ILE A 268 -20.12 -24.96 -13.47
CA ILE A 268 -21.39 -24.85 -12.73
C ILE A 268 -22.59 -25.10 -13.65
N ASN A 269 -22.58 -24.52 -14.86
CA ASN A 269 -23.65 -24.71 -15.85
C ASN A 269 -23.71 -26.14 -16.42
N ALA A 270 -22.63 -26.91 -16.33
CA ALA A 270 -22.55 -28.30 -16.80
C ALA A 270 -23.08 -29.34 -15.79
N SER A 271 -23.73 -28.89 -14.70
CA SER A 271 -24.32 -29.70 -13.62
C SER A 271 -23.31 -30.58 -12.87
N VAL A 272 -22.50 -29.92 -12.04
CA VAL A 272 -21.52 -30.52 -11.14
C VAL A 272 -22.24 -30.96 -9.85
N GLY A 273 -21.96 -32.17 -9.34
CA GLY A 273 -22.43 -32.60 -8.02
C GLY A 273 -21.75 -31.82 -6.90
N GLU A 274 -22.37 -31.67 -5.72
CA GLU A 274 -21.81 -30.87 -4.61
C GLU A 274 -20.36 -31.26 -4.23
N ASP A 275 -19.96 -32.51 -4.42
CA ASP A 275 -18.60 -33.02 -4.11
C ASP A 275 -17.52 -32.56 -5.12
N GLU A 276 -17.89 -32.18 -6.34
CA GLU A 276 -16.96 -31.72 -7.39
C GLU A 276 -16.79 -30.18 -7.37
N ILE A 277 -17.64 -29.47 -6.62
CA ILE A 277 -17.59 -28.00 -6.47
C ILE A 277 -16.25 -27.54 -5.89
N ASP A 278 -15.80 -28.19 -4.81
CA ASP A 278 -14.55 -27.86 -4.12
C ASP A 278 -13.32 -28.04 -5.05
N GLU A 279 -13.31 -29.10 -5.87
CA GLU A 279 -12.24 -29.31 -6.85
C GLU A 279 -12.21 -28.23 -7.93
N HIS A 280 -13.37 -27.67 -8.29
CA HIS A 280 -13.45 -26.58 -9.26
C HIS A 280 -13.09 -25.21 -8.68
N THR A 281 -13.25 -24.97 -7.38
CA THR A 281 -12.87 -23.71 -6.72
C THR A 281 -11.37 -23.63 -6.42
N LYS A 282 -10.70 -24.75 -6.16
CA LYS A 282 -9.25 -24.79 -5.84
C LYS A 282 -8.34 -23.93 -6.74
N PRO A 283 -8.48 -23.92 -8.08
CA PRO A 283 -7.66 -23.04 -8.92
C PRO A 283 -7.90 -21.55 -8.68
N PHE A 284 -9.13 -21.18 -8.35
CA PHE A 284 -9.50 -19.81 -7.99
C PHE A 284 -9.00 -19.47 -6.58
N ASP A 285 -9.17 -20.35 -5.60
CA ASP A 285 -8.68 -20.15 -4.23
C ASP A 285 -7.16 -19.94 -4.21
N GLY A 286 -6.42 -20.76 -4.96
CA GLY A 286 -4.98 -20.59 -5.14
C GLY A 286 -4.61 -19.29 -5.86
N PHE A 287 -5.48 -18.79 -6.75
CA PHE A 287 -5.30 -17.47 -7.37
C PHE A 287 -5.56 -16.33 -6.38
N VAL A 288 -6.58 -16.43 -5.52
CA VAL A 288 -6.84 -15.46 -4.44
C VAL A 288 -5.64 -15.40 -3.49
N GLU A 289 -5.11 -16.55 -3.07
CA GLU A 289 -3.95 -16.61 -2.18
C GLU A 289 -2.73 -15.92 -2.80
N ARG A 290 -2.50 -16.10 -4.12
CA ARG A 290 -1.44 -15.38 -4.86
C ARG A 290 -1.65 -13.87 -4.87
N LEU A 291 -2.87 -13.40 -5.14
CA LEU A 291 -3.17 -11.96 -5.10
C LEU A 291 -2.92 -11.38 -3.71
N MET A 292 -3.32 -12.09 -2.65
CA MET A 292 -3.07 -11.68 -1.27
C MET A 292 -1.58 -11.57 -0.98
N GLN A 293 -0.79 -12.59 -1.32
CA GLN A 293 0.66 -12.57 -1.10
C GLN A 293 1.33 -11.43 -1.89
N ILE A 294 1.02 -11.27 -3.19
CA ILE A 294 1.55 -10.16 -3.99
C ILE A 294 1.21 -8.81 -3.33
N GLY A 295 -0.03 -8.62 -2.91
CA GLY A 295 -0.47 -7.38 -2.28
C GLY A 295 0.21 -7.10 -0.93
N LEU A 296 0.40 -8.12 -0.09
CA LEU A 296 1.10 -7.98 1.19
C LEU A 296 2.56 -7.54 1.02
N PHE A 297 3.27 -8.13 0.06
CA PHE A 297 4.60 -7.64 -0.30
C PHE A 297 4.52 -6.22 -0.87
N ALA A 298 3.59 -5.96 -1.79
CA ALA A 298 3.45 -4.64 -2.41
C ALA A 298 3.18 -3.52 -1.40
N ILE A 299 2.39 -3.78 -0.35
CA ILE A 299 2.17 -2.85 0.77
C ILE A 299 3.48 -2.51 1.49
N SER A 300 4.32 -3.53 1.70
CA SER A 300 5.60 -3.42 2.42
C SER A 300 6.65 -2.67 1.61
N TYR A 301 6.56 -2.76 0.28
CA TYR A 301 7.47 -2.11 -0.66
C TYR A 301 6.99 -0.74 -1.15
N ALA A 302 5.75 -0.35 -0.87
CA ALA A 302 5.21 0.92 -1.32
C ALA A 302 5.76 2.11 -0.51
N ASP A 303 6.60 2.92 -1.13
CA ASP A 303 7.14 4.17 -0.54
C ASP A 303 6.07 5.25 -0.27
N ASN A 304 4.89 5.09 -0.86
CA ASN A 304 3.81 6.05 -0.80
C ASN A 304 2.63 5.46 -0.03
N LEU A 305 2.32 6.06 1.13
CA LEU A 305 1.16 5.69 1.95
C LEU A 305 -0.15 5.69 1.16
N LYS A 306 -0.31 6.54 0.14
CA LYS A 306 -1.48 6.53 -0.72
C LYS A 306 -1.57 5.25 -1.56
N ILE A 307 -0.44 4.80 -2.13
CA ILE A 307 -0.38 3.56 -2.91
C ILE A 307 -0.58 2.37 -1.97
N SER A 308 0.12 2.35 -0.85
CA SER A 308 0.01 1.31 0.18
C SER A 308 -1.43 1.17 0.70
N SER A 309 -2.09 2.29 1.02
CA SER A 309 -3.49 2.33 1.44
C SER A 309 -4.46 1.88 0.35
N ALA A 310 -4.23 2.27 -0.91
CA ALA A 310 -5.05 1.83 -2.03
C ALA A 310 -4.91 0.31 -2.26
N ILE A 311 -3.70 -0.25 -2.17
CA ILE A 311 -3.46 -1.70 -2.28
C ILE A 311 -4.20 -2.43 -1.15
N ARG A 312 -4.11 -1.94 0.09
CA ARG A 312 -4.86 -2.50 1.23
C ARG A 312 -6.36 -2.51 0.97
N SER A 313 -6.89 -1.42 0.42
CA SER A 313 -8.31 -1.32 0.07
C SER A 313 -8.69 -2.39 -0.96
N CYS A 314 -7.89 -2.58 -2.02
CA CYS A 314 -8.14 -3.63 -3.01
C CYS A 314 -8.12 -5.04 -2.39
N LEU A 315 -7.12 -5.36 -1.55
CA LEU A 315 -7.04 -6.67 -0.90
C LEU A 315 -8.23 -6.92 0.01
N ALA A 316 -8.61 -5.92 0.80
CA ALA A 316 -9.71 -6.02 1.74
C ALA A 316 -11.06 -6.21 1.01
N SER A 317 -11.21 -5.65 -0.20
CA SER A 317 -12.37 -5.88 -1.05
C SER A 317 -12.37 -7.26 -1.71
N LEU A 318 -11.22 -7.71 -2.23
CA LEU A 318 -11.08 -9.05 -2.81
C LEU A 318 -11.36 -10.15 -1.78
N GLU A 319 -10.82 -10.01 -0.56
CA GLU A 319 -11.08 -10.92 0.56
C GLU A 319 -12.57 -10.95 0.92
N ALA A 320 -13.23 -9.78 0.99
CA ALA A 320 -14.64 -9.72 1.26
C ALA A 320 -15.47 -10.37 0.14
N LEU A 321 -15.15 -10.06 -1.12
CA LEU A 321 -15.85 -10.56 -2.30
C LEU A 321 -15.76 -12.07 -2.46
N ASP A 322 -14.62 -12.67 -2.12
CA ASP A 322 -14.39 -14.12 -2.23
C ASP A 322 -15.50 -14.92 -1.55
N SER A 323 -15.92 -14.47 -0.35
CA SER A 323 -16.98 -15.09 0.45
C SER A 323 -18.39 -15.00 -0.16
N TYR A 324 -18.62 -14.16 -1.18
CA TYR A 324 -19.94 -13.95 -1.79
C TYR A 324 -19.97 -14.29 -3.28
N LEU A 325 -18.87 -14.07 -4.00
CA LEU A 325 -18.79 -14.26 -5.45
C LEU A 325 -19.00 -15.73 -5.81
N ILE A 326 -18.21 -16.62 -5.20
CA ILE A 326 -18.25 -18.06 -5.48
C ILE A 326 -19.64 -18.64 -5.15
N PRO A 327 -20.22 -18.44 -3.94
CA PRO A 327 -21.60 -18.85 -3.66
C PRO A 327 -22.64 -18.30 -4.65
N SER A 328 -22.45 -17.07 -5.17
CA SER A 328 -23.39 -16.48 -6.11
C SER A 328 -23.43 -17.15 -7.47
N LEU A 329 -22.28 -17.64 -7.94
CA LEU A 329 -22.21 -18.35 -9.21
C LEU A 329 -23.03 -19.65 -9.14
N TYR A 330 -23.07 -20.33 -7.99
CA TYR A 330 -23.85 -21.55 -7.80
C TYR A 330 -25.37 -21.32 -7.70
N LEU A 331 -25.81 -20.21 -7.12
CA LEU A 331 -27.24 -19.92 -6.94
C LEU A 331 -27.94 -19.43 -8.23
N GLY A 332 -27.20 -19.28 -9.34
CA GLY A 332 -27.78 -18.98 -10.65
C GLY A 332 -28.34 -17.56 -10.80
N THR A 333 -27.96 -16.61 -9.94
CA THR A 333 -28.44 -15.22 -10.02
C THR A 333 -27.57 -14.37 -10.94
N ASP A 334 -27.75 -14.53 -12.26
CA ASP A 334 -26.88 -13.94 -13.28
C ASP A 334 -26.58 -12.43 -13.04
N LYS A 335 -27.59 -11.61 -12.72
CA LYS A 335 -27.39 -10.16 -12.48
C LYS A 335 -26.57 -9.84 -11.22
N ASN A 336 -26.81 -10.52 -10.11
CA ASN A 336 -26.08 -10.27 -8.85
C ASN A 336 -24.64 -10.77 -8.94
N SER A 337 -24.45 -11.95 -9.52
CA SER A 337 -23.13 -12.53 -9.76
C SER A 337 -22.33 -11.70 -10.77
N MET A 338 -22.98 -11.13 -11.79
CA MET A 338 -22.34 -10.18 -12.71
C MET A 338 -21.89 -8.89 -12.01
N LEU A 339 -22.65 -8.37 -11.05
CA LEU A 339 -22.23 -7.20 -10.27
C LEU A 339 -21.03 -7.50 -9.38
N LEU A 340 -21.06 -8.62 -8.65
CA LEU A 340 -19.94 -9.06 -7.81
C LEU A 340 -18.69 -9.34 -8.64
N GLU A 341 -18.84 -10.01 -9.79
CA GLU A 341 -17.73 -10.24 -10.72
C GLU A 341 -17.18 -8.93 -11.28
N LYS A 342 -18.04 -7.99 -11.68
CA LYS A 342 -17.58 -6.68 -12.15
C LYS A 342 -16.76 -5.98 -11.08
N HIS A 343 -17.19 -6.06 -9.81
CA HIS A 343 -16.44 -5.50 -8.70
C HIS A 343 -15.10 -6.20 -8.51
N TRP A 344 -15.08 -7.53 -8.55
CA TRP A 344 -13.85 -8.33 -8.49
C TRP A 344 -12.86 -7.91 -9.57
N LEU A 345 -13.31 -7.84 -10.83
CA LEU A 345 -12.46 -7.47 -11.96
C LEU A 345 -11.95 -6.02 -11.86
N GLU A 346 -12.77 -5.09 -11.36
CA GLU A 346 -12.34 -3.70 -11.10
C GLU A 346 -11.24 -3.66 -10.02
N GLU A 347 -11.41 -4.37 -8.89
CA GLU A 347 -10.41 -4.37 -7.81
C GLU A 347 -9.14 -5.15 -8.15
N SER A 348 -9.25 -6.29 -8.83
CA SER A 348 -8.11 -7.07 -9.34
C SER A 348 -7.28 -6.25 -10.33
N ALA A 349 -7.94 -5.51 -11.24
CA ALA A 349 -7.28 -4.62 -12.18
C ALA A 349 -6.62 -3.42 -11.47
N ASN A 350 -7.29 -2.83 -10.48
CA ASN A 350 -6.72 -1.74 -9.67
C ASN A 350 -5.48 -2.21 -8.89
N LEU A 351 -5.55 -3.39 -8.26
CA LEU A 351 -4.41 -4.01 -7.58
C LEU A 351 -3.24 -4.21 -8.55
N CYS A 352 -3.50 -4.83 -9.71
CA CYS A 352 -2.50 -5.03 -10.75
C CYS A 352 -1.82 -3.71 -11.18
N HIS A 353 -2.62 -2.67 -11.40
CA HIS A 353 -2.12 -1.33 -11.76
C HIS A 353 -1.25 -0.70 -10.66
N LEU A 354 -1.68 -0.79 -9.41
CA LEU A 354 -0.94 -0.26 -8.26
C LEU A 354 0.37 -1.02 -8.05
N VAL A 355 0.36 -2.34 -8.19
CA VAL A 355 1.57 -3.18 -8.09
C VAL A 355 2.53 -2.86 -9.23
N HIS A 356 2.06 -2.69 -10.47
CA HIS A 356 2.95 -2.28 -11.56
C HIS A 356 3.62 -0.93 -11.34
N LYS A 357 3.00 0.00 -10.62
CA LYS A 357 3.58 1.31 -10.29
C LYS A 357 4.71 1.29 -9.27
N ILE A 358 4.85 0.23 -8.50
CA ILE A 358 5.91 0.10 -7.49
C ILE A 358 7.07 -0.79 -7.97
N ILE A 359 6.87 -1.56 -9.05
CA ILE A 359 7.90 -2.46 -9.58
C ILE A 359 8.97 -1.69 -10.34
N ASP A 360 10.25 -1.93 -10.01
CA ASP A 360 11.36 -1.43 -10.84
C ASP A 360 11.31 -2.07 -12.24
N SER A 361 11.17 -1.21 -13.25
CA SER A 361 11.00 -1.67 -14.64
C SER A 361 12.20 -2.45 -15.17
N ASN A 362 13.42 -2.19 -14.68
CA ASN A 362 14.60 -2.93 -15.11
C ASN A 362 14.65 -4.32 -14.46
N ALA A 363 14.36 -4.45 -13.16
CA ALA A 363 14.23 -5.73 -12.48
C ALA A 363 13.12 -6.59 -13.12
N PHE A 364 11.98 -5.98 -13.46
CA PHE A 364 10.89 -6.67 -14.12
C PHE A 364 11.25 -7.16 -15.53
N ALA A 365 12.02 -6.37 -16.28
CA ALA A 365 12.55 -6.76 -17.58
C ALA A 365 13.55 -7.92 -17.48
N LEU A 366 14.45 -7.88 -16.50
CA LEU A 366 15.44 -8.95 -16.23
C LEU A 366 14.75 -10.26 -15.86
N ALA A 367 13.74 -10.21 -14.98
CA ALA A 367 12.95 -11.39 -14.62
C ALA A 367 12.28 -12.04 -15.83
N LEU A 368 11.76 -11.25 -16.78
CA LEU A 368 11.19 -11.80 -18.02
C LEU A 368 12.24 -12.40 -18.95
N ILE A 369 13.43 -11.78 -19.03
CA ILE A 369 14.54 -12.33 -19.84
C ILE A 369 14.94 -13.71 -19.32
N GLU A 370 15.07 -13.87 -18.00
CA GLU A 370 15.41 -15.13 -17.34
C GLU A 370 14.33 -16.19 -17.58
N LEU A 371 13.05 -15.83 -17.44
CA LEU A 371 11.93 -16.71 -17.77
C LEU A 371 12.00 -17.18 -19.23
N PHE A 372 12.25 -16.26 -20.16
CA PHE A 372 12.37 -16.60 -21.57
C PHE A 372 13.60 -17.47 -21.87
N ASP A 373 14.73 -17.27 -21.20
CA ASP A 373 15.91 -18.10 -21.39
C ASP A 373 15.60 -19.57 -21.04
N GLY A 374 14.98 -19.84 -19.88
CA GLY A 374 14.58 -21.20 -19.49
C GLY A 374 13.46 -21.81 -20.35
N GLU A 375 12.44 -21.02 -20.69
CA GLU A 375 11.31 -21.49 -21.51
C GLU A 375 11.71 -21.75 -22.95
N LEU A 376 12.61 -20.95 -23.55
CA LEU A 376 13.07 -21.14 -24.93
C LEU A 376 13.89 -22.42 -25.10
N GLU A 377 14.73 -22.78 -24.13
CA GLU A 377 15.47 -24.04 -24.14
C GLU A 377 14.52 -25.23 -24.13
N THR A 378 13.51 -25.18 -23.27
CA THR A 378 12.48 -26.22 -23.16
C THR A 378 11.65 -26.32 -24.44
N LEU A 379 11.19 -25.19 -24.98
CA LEU A 379 10.36 -25.13 -26.19
C LEU A 379 11.12 -25.59 -27.44
N GLN A 380 12.44 -25.40 -27.47
CA GLN A 380 13.31 -25.91 -28.54
C GLN A 380 13.44 -27.44 -28.51
N GLN A 381 13.44 -28.05 -27.31
CA GLN A 381 13.53 -29.50 -27.15
C GLN A 381 12.18 -30.18 -27.40
N SER A 382 11.11 -29.62 -26.82
CA SER A 382 9.75 -30.13 -26.90
C SER A 382 8.77 -28.98 -27.02
N PHE A 383 8.23 -28.77 -28.22
CA PHE A 383 7.26 -27.71 -28.45
C PHE A 383 5.91 -28.06 -27.80
N THR A 384 5.39 -27.17 -26.97
CA THR A 384 4.01 -27.24 -26.45
C THR A 384 3.27 -25.92 -26.69
N LEU A 385 2.02 -26.00 -27.16
CA LEU A 385 1.22 -24.80 -27.47
C LEU A 385 0.91 -23.98 -26.22
N SER A 386 0.62 -24.65 -25.10
CA SER A 386 0.34 -24.00 -23.81
C SER A 386 1.50 -23.15 -23.33
N GLN A 387 2.74 -23.65 -23.42
CA GLN A 387 3.94 -22.90 -23.06
C GLN A 387 4.13 -21.68 -23.98
N ALA A 388 3.92 -21.84 -25.29
CA ALA A 388 4.03 -20.72 -26.22
C ALA A 388 2.97 -19.63 -25.96
N LEU A 389 1.73 -20.01 -25.62
CA LEU A 389 0.68 -19.08 -25.21
C LEU A 389 1.05 -18.33 -23.92
N GLU A 390 1.63 -19.05 -22.96
CA GLU A 390 2.07 -18.49 -21.69
C GLU A 390 3.21 -17.48 -21.85
N MET A 391 4.17 -17.77 -22.72
CA MET A 391 5.23 -16.82 -23.10
C MET A 391 4.66 -15.53 -23.71
N VAL A 392 3.64 -15.63 -24.58
CA VAL A 392 2.96 -14.45 -25.14
C VAL A 392 2.30 -13.64 -24.03
N ARG A 393 1.57 -14.29 -23.12
CA ARG A 393 0.90 -13.64 -22.00
C ARG A 393 1.89 -12.87 -21.12
N LYS A 394 3.01 -13.49 -20.76
CA LYS A 394 4.09 -12.83 -19.98
C LYS A 394 4.67 -11.61 -20.70
N ALA A 395 4.81 -11.68 -22.03
CA ALA A 395 5.25 -10.53 -22.83
C ALA A 395 4.22 -9.39 -22.85
N GLU A 396 2.93 -9.71 -22.92
CA GLU A 396 1.83 -8.74 -22.88
C GLU A 396 1.74 -8.04 -21.51
N ILE A 397 2.00 -8.76 -20.40
CA ILE A 397 2.09 -8.16 -19.06
C ILE A 397 3.24 -7.14 -18.99
N PHE A 398 4.40 -7.46 -19.55
CA PHE A 398 5.51 -6.50 -19.58
C PHE A 398 5.20 -5.28 -20.45
N LEU A 399 4.50 -5.47 -21.58
CA LEU A 399 3.99 -4.36 -22.38
C LEU A 399 3.09 -3.43 -21.55
N GLN A 400 2.12 -4.01 -20.83
CA GLN A 400 1.22 -3.26 -19.95
C GLN A 400 1.99 -2.50 -18.86
N HIS A 401 3.00 -3.12 -18.26
CA HIS A 401 3.85 -2.46 -17.26
C HIS A 401 4.56 -1.21 -17.83
N LEU A 402 5.09 -1.29 -19.05
CA LEU A 402 5.72 -0.14 -19.71
C LEU A 402 4.72 0.97 -20.00
N GLU A 403 3.50 0.64 -20.41
CA GLU A 403 2.42 1.61 -20.67
C GLU A 403 2.01 2.35 -19.38
N ILE A 404 1.82 1.61 -18.28
CA ILE A 404 1.48 2.16 -16.97
C ILE A 404 2.58 3.11 -16.47
N ASN A 405 3.85 2.72 -16.65
CA ASN A 405 5.00 3.49 -16.18
C ASN A 405 5.63 4.38 -17.26
N SER A 406 4.88 4.71 -18.31
CA SER A 406 5.40 5.44 -19.47
C SER A 406 6.10 6.76 -19.14
N ALA A 407 5.60 7.49 -18.13
CA ALA A 407 6.22 8.72 -17.65
C ALA A 407 7.55 8.47 -16.90
N GLU A 408 7.60 7.44 -16.06
CA GLU A 408 8.77 7.13 -15.23
C GLU A 408 9.92 6.58 -16.07
N VAL A 409 9.61 5.65 -16.98
CA VAL A 409 10.60 5.02 -17.87
C VAL A 409 11.01 5.99 -18.99
N LYS A 410 10.35 7.16 -19.09
CA LYS A 410 10.54 8.16 -20.16
C LYS A 410 10.34 7.53 -21.55
N LEU A 411 9.22 6.85 -21.71
CA LEU A 411 8.87 6.12 -22.93
C LEU A 411 8.76 7.03 -24.18
N GLN A 412 8.65 8.35 -23.97
CA GLN A 412 8.70 9.36 -25.02
C GLN A 412 10.12 9.67 -25.54
N ASP A 413 11.17 9.18 -24.87
CA ASP A 413 12.54 9.27 -25.36
C ASP A 413 12.67 8.54 -26.71
N GLU A 414 13.31 9.18 -27.69
CA GLU A 414 13.31 8.75 -29.09
C GLU A 414 13.83 7.32 -29.25
N MET A 415 14.90 6.99 -28.53
CA MET A 415 15.50 5.65 -28.59
C MET A 415 14.63 4.57 -27.94
N LEU A 416 14.09 4.84 -26.75
CA LEU A 416 13.24 3.88 -26.05
C LEU A 416 11.90 3.69 -26.77
N ASN A 417 11.33 4.76 -27.33
CA ASN A 417 10.08 4.71 -28.10
C ASN A 417 10.21 3.78 -29.33
N ILE A 418 11.35 3.85 -30.05
CA ILE A 418 11.64 2.94 -31.17
C ILE A 418 11.72 1.49 -30.68
N HIS A 419 12.47 1.23 -29.60
CA HIS A 419 12.60 -0.12 -29.04
C HIS A 419 11.27 -0.67 -28.50
N TYR A 420 10.45 0.19 -27.90
CA TYR A 420 9.10 -0.13 -27.46
C TYR A 420 8.21 -0.51 -28.64
N GLY A 421 8.19 0.28 -29.72
CA GLY A 421 7.43 -0.02 -30.94
C GLY A 421 7.84 -1.34 -31.59
N ASP A 422 9.15 -1.61 -31.66
CA ASP A 422 9.71 -2.87 -32.13
C ASP A 422 9.26 -4.06 -31.27
N TYR A 423 9.32 -3.93 -29.95
CA TYR A 423 8.90 -4.96 -29.01
C TYR A 423 7.40 -5.23 -29.12
N ARG A 424 6.57 -4.19 -29.09
CA ARG A 424 5.11 -4.29 -29.24
C ARG A 424 4.74 -5.03 -30.53
N THR A 425 5.37 -4.69 -31.64
CA THR A 425 5.14 -5.35 -32.93
C THR A 425 5.51 -6.84 -32.86
N MET A 426 6.65 -7.17 -32.23
CA MET A 426 7.09 -8.55 -32.10
C MET A 426 6.20 -9.37 -31.14
N VAL A 427 5.64 -8.77 -30.09
CA VAL A 427 4.62 -9.42 -29.23
C VAL A 427 3.40 -9.80 -30.08
N LEU A 428 2.93 -8.89 -30.94
CA LEU A 428 1.81 -9.17 -31.86
C LEU A 428 2.14 -10.28 -32.87
N GLU A 429 3.36 -10.31 -33.42
CA GLU A 429 3.81 -11.40 -34.30
C GLU A 429 3.85 -12.75 -33.59
N CYS A 430 4.40 -12.80 -32.37
CA CYS A 430 4.43 -14.01 -31.54
C CYS A 430 3.00 -14.50 -31.25
N ARG A 431 2.09 -13.60 -30.88
CA ARG A 431 0.68 -13.95 -30.68
C ARG A 431 0.03 -14.49 -31.95
N ALA A 432 0.28 -13.85 -33.08
CA ALA A 432 -0.29 -14.27 -34.35
C ALA A 432 0.21 -15.66 -34.77
N ILE A 433 1.52 -15.92 -34.69
CA ILE A 433 2.07 -17.22 -35.11
C ILE A 433 1.62 -18.36 -34.18
N VAL A 434 1.47 -18.10 -32.88
CA VAL A 434 0.94 -19.09 -31.93
C VAL A 434 -0.54 -19.39 -32.21
N LYS A 435 -1.36 -18.36 -32.50
CA LYS A 435 -2.76 -18.56 -32.93
C LYS A 435 -2.88 -19.27 -34.28
N CYS A 436 -1.92 -19.08 -35.18
CA CYS A 436 -1.87 -19.86 -36.41
C CYS A 436 -1.54 -21.33 -36.11
N ALA A 437 -0.58 -21.59 -35.23
CA ALA A 437 -0.17 -22.96 -34.86
C ALA A 437 -1.26 -23.74 -34.11
N GLU A 438 -2.15 -23.03 -33.40
CA GLU A 438 -3.36 -23.60 -32.81
C GLU A 438 -4.34 -24.14 -33.88
N ARG A 439 -4.40 -23.49 -35.04
CA ARG A 439 -5.32 -23.87 -36.14
C ARG A 439 -4.69 -24.80 -37.17
N ASP A 440 -3.38 -24.71 -37.34
CA ASP A 440 -2.61 -25.42 -38.34
C ASP A 440 -1.40 -26.11 -37.68
N PRO A 441 -1.47 -27.43 -37.44
CA PRO A 441 -0.39 -28.18 -36.79
C PRO A 441 0.85 -28.36 -37.69
N ASP A 442 0.78 -28.04 -38.99
CA ASP A 442 1.91 -28.18 -39.92
C ASP A 442 2.91 -27.02 -39.80
N ILE A 443 2.60 -26.00 -38.99
CA ILE A 443 3.51 -24.89 -38.73
C ILE A 443 4.74 -25.40 -37.98
N ASN A 444 5.89 -25.30 -38.65
CA ASN A 444 7.17 -25.69 -38.09
C ASN A 444 7.47 -24.96 -36.76
N SER A 445 7.59 -25.72 -35.67
CA SER A 445 7.88 -25.23 -34.32
C SER A 445 9.17 -24.40 -34.24
N ALA A 446 10.20 -24.71 -35.04
CA ALA A 446 11.43 -23.93 -35.10
C ALA A 446 11.20 -22.49 -35.57
N ARG A 447 10.17 -22.25 -36.39
CA ARG A 447 9.75 -20.91 -36.82
C ARG A 447 9.16 -20.12 -35.64
N ILE A 448 8.37 -20.78 -34.80
CA ILE A 448 7.75 -20.20 -33.60
C ILE A 448 8.85 -19.83 -32.59
N VAL A 449 9.72 -20.79 -32.27
CA VAL A 449 10.88 -20.58 -31.37
C VAL A 449 11.77 -19.43 -31.87
N LYS A 450 12.02 -19.35 -33.20
CA LYS A 450 12.79 -18.23 -33.78
C LYS A 450 12.12 -16.88 -33.50
N ARG A 451 10.80 -16.76 -33.55
CA ARG A 451 10.09 -15.51 -33.24
C ARG A 451 10.26 -15.11 -31.78
N PHE A 452 10.13 -16.05 -30.86
CA PHE A 452 10.41 -15.78 -29.43
C PHE A 452 11.86 -15.38 -29.16
N ARG A 453 12.84 -15.95 -29.86
CA ARG A 453 14.24 -15.47 -29.76
C ARG A 453 14.39 -14.02 -30.23
N VAL A 454 13.69 -13.63 -31.30
CA VAL A 454 13.69 -12.23 -31.74
C VAL A 454 13.01 -11.33 -30.70
N LEU A 455 11.86 -11.75 -30.15
CA LEU A 455 11.18 -11.04 -29.06
C LEU A 455 12.10 -10.80 -27.87
N GLN A 456 12.80 -11.85 -27.41
CA GLN A 456 13.79 -11.75 -26.34
C GLN A 456 14.93 -10.79 -26.70
N GLY A 457 15.41 -10.81 -27.95
CA GLY A 457 16.39 -9.85 -28.45
C GLY A 457 15.89 -8.40 -28.41
N LYS A 458 14.61 -8.15 -28.68
CA LYS A 458 13.99 -6.81 -28.53
C LYS A 458 13.84 -6.43 -27.07
N LEU A 459 13.44 -7.36 -26.20
CA LEU A 459 13.35 -7.16 -24.76
C LEU A 459 14.70 -6.74 -24.15
N ARG A 460 15.80 -7.40 -24.52
CA ARG A 460 17.16 -7.04 -24.07
C ARG A 460 17.55 -5.61 -24.45
N LYS A 461 17.09 -5.10 -25.61
CA LYS A 461 17.33 -3.70 -26.02
C LYS A 461 16.56 -2.71 -25.15
N ILE A 462 15.31 -3.00 -24.84
CA ILE A 462 14.51 -2.21 -23.89
C ILE A 462 15.21 -2.20 -22.53
N GLN A 463 15.54 -3.37 -21.99
CA GLN A 463 16.21 -3.51 -20.71
C GLN A 463 17.52 -2.71 -20.64
N ALA A 464 18.37 -2.81 -21.66
CA ALA A 464 19.63 -2.06 -21.72
C ALA A 464 19.41 -0.55 -21.72
N THR A 465 18.36 -0.07 -22.39
CA THR A 465 18.01 1.35 -22.45
C THR A 465 17.52 1.84 -21.09
N ILE A 466 16.57 1.13 -20.47
CA ILE A 466 16.04 1.45 -19.12
C ILE A 466 17.18 1.44 -18.08
N GLY A 467 18.04 0.43 -18.13
CA GLY A 467 19.19 0.31 -17.22
C GLY A 467 20.24 1.41 -17.38
N SER A 468 20.38 2.00 -18.58
CA SER A 468 21.33 3.08 -18.86
C SER A 468 20.82 4.44 -18.39
N THR A 469 19.52 4.73 -18.58
CA THR A 469 18.88 5.97 -18.08
C THR A 469 18.98 6.09 -16.55
N ASN A 470 18.95 4.96 -15.84
CA ASN A 470 19.18 4.89 -14.40
C ASN A 470 20.62 5.21 -13.97
N LYS A 471 21.61 5.04 -14.86
CA LYS A 471 23.02 5.40 -14.62
C LYS A 471 23.31 6.85 -14.98
N ASP A 472 22.76 7.38 -16.07
CA ASP A 472 23.05 8.76 -16.51
C ASP A 472 22.44 9.84 -15.59
N THR A 473 21.39 9.51 -14.85
CA THR A 473 20.88 10.39 -13.77
C THR A 473 21.89 10.55 -12.62
N LYS A 474 22.92 9.67 -12.51
CA LYS A 474 24.01 9.77 -11.52
C LYS A 474 25.22 10.56 -12.00
N THR A 475 25.43 10.72 -13.31
CA THR A 475 26.68 11.32 -13.86
C THR A 475 26.63 12.84 -14.00
N ILE A 476 25.44 13.46 -14.00
CA ILE A 476 25.29 14.91 -14.14
C ILE A 476 25.51 15.65 -12.80
N ALA A 477 25.61 14.94 -11.67
CA ALA A 477 25.75 15.56 -10.34
C ALA A 477 27.20 15.71 -9.83
N THR A 478 28.22 15.36 -10.62
CA THR A 478 29.63 15.29 -10.14
C THR A 478 30.66 16.04 -10.98
N LEU A 479 30.26 16.90 -11.92
CA LEU A 479 31.23 17.63 -12.75
C LEU A 479 30.87 19.11 -12.96
N GLU A 480 30.74 19.90 -11.90
CA GLU A 480 30.91 21.37 -11.99
C GLU A 480 31.48 21.93 -10.68
N ASP A 481 32.81 21.89 -10.52
CA ASP A 481 33.56 22.84 -9.68
C ASP A 481 35.06 22.80 -10.06
N ASP A 482 35.47 23.54 -11.11
CA ASP A 482 36.74 24.29 -11.12
C ASP A 482 36.86 25.30 -12.31
N ALA A 483 37.07 26.57 -11.95
CA ALA A 483 37.75 27.70 -12.64
C ALA A 483 37.37 28.23 -14.07
N GLY A 484 36.47 29.25 -14.12
CA GLY A 484 36.35 30.53 -14.91
C GLY A 484 36.88 30.78 -16.35
N PRO A 485 36.68 31.99 -16.97
CA PRO A 485 35.56 32.97 -16.94
C PRO A 485 35.05 33.49 -18.34
N CYS A 486 33.86 34.13 -18.36
CA CYS A 486 33.22 34.97 -19.43
C CYS A 486 32.76 34.27 -20.73
N THR A 487 31.52 34.39 -21.23
CA THR A 487 30.76 35.63 -21.53
C THR A 487 29.27 35.31 -21.76
N GLN A 488 28.42 36.34 -21.58
CA GLN A 488 26.96 36.35 -21.47
C GLN A 488 26.16 35.84 -22.69
N ASN A 489 25.03 35.14 -22.47
CA ASN A 489 23.67 35.68 -22.71
C ASN A 489 22.52 34.67 -22.44
N THR A 490 21.64 35.09 -21.50
CA THR A 490 20.16 34.95 -21.47
C THR A 490 19.47 33.57 -21.59
N SER A 491 19.02 33.01 -20.45
CA SER A 491 17.60 32.99 -20.02
C SER A 491 17.41 32.07 -18.80
N SER A 492 17.14 32.64 -17.61
CA SER A 492 16.97 31.89 -16.34
C SER A 492 15.49 31.62 -15.99
N PRO A 493 15.16 30.44 -15.43
CA PRO A 493 13.85 30.16 -14.81
C PRO A 493 13.73 30.80 -13.41
N PRO A 494 12.53 30.90 -12.82
CA PRO A 494 12.29 31.75 -11.65
C PRO A 494 13.00 31.23 -10.39
N GLN A 495 13.66 32.15 -9.69
CA GLN A 495 14.30 31.92 -8.39
C GLN A 495 13.25 31.67 -7.30
N TYR A 496 13.32 30.50 -6.67
CA TYR A 496 12.64 30.20 -5.42
C TYR A 496 13.33 30.87 -4.23
N SER A 497 12.55 31.39 -3.27
CA SER A 497 13.05 32.09 -2.09
C SER A 497 13.87 31.17 -1.15
N PRO A 498 14.91 31.71 -0.48
CA PRO A 498 15.78 30.94 0.42
C PRO A 498 15.04 30.34 1.63
N GLU A 499 13.92 30.94 2.05
CA GLU A 499 13.09 30.43 3.16
C GLU A 499 12.34 29.14 2.80
N ARG A 500 11.95 28.97 1.52
CA ARG A 500 11.26 27.75 1.06
C ARG A 500 12.21 26.55 0.99
N ARG A 501 13.50 26.78 0.70
CA ARG A 501 14.55 25.74 0.74
C ARG A 501 14.87 25.29 2.17
N ILE A 502 14.76 26.17 3.15
CA ILE A 502 15.00 25.84 4.56
C ILE A 502 13.82 25.02 5.12
N ILE A 503 12.58 25.33 4.72
CA ILE A 503 11.40 24.56 5.14
C ILE A 503 11.37 23.18 4.46
N GLU A 504 11.68 23.08 3.16
CA GLU A 504 11.84 21.78 2.48
C GLU A 504 13.01 20.97 3.04
N ALA A 505 14.14 21.60 3.39
CA ALA A 505 15.25 20.91 4.05
C ALA A 505 14.87 20.39 5.44
N ASN A 506 14.11 21.15 6.23
CA ASN A 506 13.67 20.74 7.57
C ASN A 506 12.58 19.66 7.54
N ILE A 507 11.70 19.67 6.53
CA ILE A 507 10.73 18.58 6.29
C ILE A 507 11.48 17.33 5.81
N GLN A 508 12.45 17.48 4.90
CA GLN A 508 13.32 16.39 4.47
C GLN A 508 14.14 15.83 5.65
N GLU A 509 14.58 16.65 6.60
CA GLU A 509 15.34 16.26 7.79
C GLU A 509 14.47 15.52 8.83
N LEU A 510 13.20 15.93 9.00
CA LEU A 510 12.20 15.23 9.83
C LEU A 510 11.88 13.81 9.30
N PHE A 511 11.92 13.60 7.98
CA PHE A 511 11.75 12.28 7.36
C PHE A 511 13.08 11.54 7.08
N SER A 512 14.24 12.21 7.22
CA SER A 512 15.57 11.58 7.11
C SER A 512 16.13 11.13 8.46
N ALA A 513 15.52 11.55 9.58
CA ALA A 513 15.89 11.11 10.92
C ALA A 513 15.62 9.62 11.20
N SER A 514 14.97 8.89 10.27
CA SER A 514 14.89 7.43 10.26
C SER A 514 15.78 6.79 9.18
N GLN A 515 16.96 7.36 8.89
CA GLN A 515 17.98 6.65 8.10
C GLN A 515 18.57 5.49 8.89
N VAL A 516 17.77 4.44 8.96
CA VAL A 516 18.12 3.07 9.26
C VAL A 516 18.85 2.50 8.04
N ARG A 517 19.80 1.57 8.23
CA ARG A 517 20.39 0.81 7.10
C ARG A 517 19.24 0.06 6.42
N MET A 518 18.76 0.56 5.27
CA MET A 518 17.80 -0.14 4.43
C MET A 518 18.54 -1.12 3.53
N SER A 519 17.94 -2.26 3.23
CA SER A 519 18.52 -3.22 2.30
C SER A 519 18.88 -2.58 0.95
N SER A 520 20.10 -2.86 0.49
CA SER A 520 20.65 -2.33 -0.77
C SER A 520 20.14 -3.04 -2.03
N THR A 521 19.32 -4.09 -1.88
CA THR A 521 18.87 -4.99 -2.96
C THR A 521 17.36 -4.96 -3.22
N ASN A 522 16.66 -3.96 -2.68
CA ASN A 522 15.21 -3.83 -2.82
C ASN A 522 14.81 -3.60 -4.29
N ILE A 523 14.20 -4.60 -4.92
CA ILE A 523 13.78 -4.62 -6.34
C ILE A 523 12.52 -3.78 -6.62
N LEU A 524 11.86 -3.28 -5.57
CA LEU A 524 10.69 -2.40 -5.66
C LEU A 524 11.04 -0.97 -5.16
N TYR A 525 12.33 -0.69 -4.95
CA TYR A 525 12.85 0.62 -4.51
C TYR A 525 13.99 1.13 -5.39
N ARG A 526 13.97 2.43 -5.68
CA ARG A 526 15.04 3.17 -6.35
C ARG A 526 15.92 3.88 -5.31
N SER A 527 17.05 3.27 -4.94
CA SER A 527 18.06 3.90 -4.07
C SER A 527 18.50 5.28 -4.59
N ARG A 528 18.14 6.35 -3.88
CA ARG A 528 18.76 7.67 -3.99
C ARG A 528 19.76 7.85 -2.84
N ARG A 529 21.06 7.88 -3.21
CA ARG A 529 22.32 8.05 -2.42
C ARG A 529 22.92 6.73 -1.91
N GLY A 530 24.23 6.49 -1.94
CA GLY A 530 25.43 7.31 -2.22
C GLY A 530 26.62 6.61 -1.53
N GLU A 531 27.86 6.85 -1.97
CA GLU A 531 29.06 6.27 -1.31
C GLU A 531 29.15 6.64 0.19
N PRO A 532 29.86 5.82 1.01
CA PRO A 532 29.86 5.93 2.47
C PRO A 532 30.60 7.18 2.95
N GLY A 533 29.84 8.26 3.21
CA GLY A 533 30.33 9.47 3.83
C GLY A 533 30.45 9.31 5.35
N LYS A 534 31.69 9.25 5.86
CA LYS A 534 32.02 9.39 7.28
C LYS A 534 31.40 10.66 7.87
N ARG A 535 30.39 10.55 8.75
CA ARG A 535 30.12 11.51 9.83
C ARG A 535 29.23 10.90 10.90
N ARG A 536 29.82 10.82 12.08
CA ARG A 536 29.34 10.28 13.36
C ARG A 536 28.49 11.34 14.08
N LEU A 537 27.33 10.97 14.61
CA LEU A 537 26.69 11.60 15.76
C LEU A 537 26.01 10.52 16.61
N GLU A 538 26.14 10.65 17.91
CA GLU A 538 25.94 9.64 18.94
C GLU A 538 24.46 9.31 19.15
N ALA A 539 24.09 8.04 18.96
CA ALA A 539 22.76 7.50 19.27
C ALA A 539 22.74 6.98 20.71
N ALA A 540 22.35 7.84 21.65
CA ALA A 540 22.02 7.48 23.02
C ALA A 540 20.56 7.84 23.33
N SER A 541 19.60 7.29 22.58
CA SER A 541 18.17 7.34 22.92
C SER A 541 17.33 6.38 22.04
N LEU A 542 17.66 5.10 22.05
CA LEU A 542 16.84 4.05 21.41
C LEU A 542 16.58 2.85 22.35
N LEU A 543 16.66 3.08 23.66
CA LEU A 543 16.48 2.05 24.70
C LEU A 543 15.02 1.87 25.15
N GLU A 544 14.03 2.37 24.41
CA GLU A 544 12.61 2.20 24.76
C GLU A 544 11.78 1.70 23.57
N ILE A 545 12.16 0.54 23.00
CA ILE A 545 11.26 -0.26 22.17
C ILE A 545 10.64 -1.33 23.07
N ASN A 546 9.52 -0.98 23.71
CA ASN A 546 8.72 -1.86 24.55
C ASN A 546 7.86 -2.81 23.69
N THR A 547 8.47 -3.73 22.95
CA THR A 547 7.75 -4.83 22.25
C THR A 547 8.13 -6.23 22.75
N PHE A 548 8.91 -6.31 23.83
CA PHE A 548 9.31 -7.60 24.40
C PHE A 548 8.16 -8.33 25.13
N THR A 549 7.12 -7.61 25.57
CA THR A 549 6.02 -8.20 26.35
C THR A 549 5.07 -9.05 25.49
N ASP A 550 4.90 -8.73 24.21
CA ASP A 550 3.89 -9.39 23.36
C ASP A 550 4.33 -10.71 22.74
N ILE A 551 5.63 -10.89 22.51
CA ILE A 551 6.20 -12.19 22.11
C ILE A 551 6.02 -13.24 23.23
N ILE A 552 6.08 -12.80 24.50
CA ILE A 552 5.83 -13.66 25.67
C ILE A 552 4.33 -13.90 25.86
N ASN A 553 3.48 -12.89 25.63
CA ASN A 553 2.02 -13.01 25.76
C ASN A 553 1.42 -14.02 24.77
N HIS A 554 2.02 -14.20 23.60
CA HIS A 554 1.60 -15.22 22.63
C HIS A 554 1.85 -16.66 23.12
N ARG A 555 2.84 -16.87 24.02
CA ARG A 555 3.08 -18.17 24.68
C ARG A 555 2.25 -18.39 25.95
N ALA A 556 1.77 -17.34 26.60
CA ALA A 556 1.09 -17.42 27.90
C ALA A 556 -0.41 -17.75 27.83
N ARG A 557 -1.06 -17.68 26.65
CA ARG A 557 -2.52 -17.92 26.50
C ARG A 557 -2.97 -19.39 26.60
N SER A 558 -2.09 -20.30 27.05
CA SER A 558 -2.46 -21.69 27.35
C SER A 558 -2.16 -22.07 28.80
N ARG A 559 -2.85 -21.45 29.76
CA ARG A 559 -3.25 -22.06 31.05
C ARG A 559 -4.12 -21.09 31.86
N ALA A 560 -5.37 -21.47 32.08
CA ALA A 560 -6.25 -20.82 33.04
C ALA A 560 -5.94 -21.34 34.47
N GLU A 561 -6.05 -20.47 35.49
CA GLU A 561 -6.80 -20.72 36.74
C GLU A 561 -6.76 -19.53 37.75
N THR A 562 -7.96 -19.03 38.07
CA THR A 562 -8.49 -18.50 39.36
C THR A 562 -8.00 -17.18 40.05
N THR A 563 -9.02 -16.35 40.32
CA THR A 563 -9.27 -15.09 41.09
C THR A 563 -8.76 -14.98 42.55
N PRO A 564 -9.04 -13.88 43.33
CA PRO A 564 -8.87 -12.41 43.14
C PRO A 564 -8.30 -11.68 44.41
N GLU A 565 -8.02 -10.35 44.37
CA GLU A 565 -8.48 -9.32 45.36
C GLU A 565 -7.69 -7.96 45.37
N LYS A 566 -8.49 -6.87 45.40
CA LYS A 566 -8.40 -5.60 46.19
C LYS A 566 -7.30 -4.54 45.94
N GLY A 567 -7.72 -3.44 45.30
CA GLY A 567 -7.91 -2.11 45.94
C GLY A 567 -6.69 -1.20 46.24
N SER A 568 -6.66 0.02 45.67
CA SER A 568 -6.93 1.26 46.43
C SER A 568 -6.72 2.53 45.58
N THR A 569 -7.56 3.51 45.87
CA THR A 569 -7.60 4.88 45.34
C THR A 569 -6.64 5.80 46.09
N LEU A 570 -5.93 6.70 45.40
CA LEU A 570 -5.56 8.00 45.98
C LEU A 570 -5.26 9.08 44.92
N LYS A 571 -6.14 10.08 44.85
CA LYS A 571 -6.04 11.32 44.06
C LYS A 571 -5.07 12.32 44.70
N LYS A 572 -4.32 13.06 43.88
CA LYS A 572 -3.72 14.38 44.18
C LYS A 572 -3.74 15.30 42.92
N PRO A 573 -3.62 16.63 43.08
CA PRO A 573 -4.55 17.60 42.49
C PRO A 573 -4.12 18.29 41.19
N LEU A 574 -5.13 18.76 40.45
CA LEU A 574 -5.06 19.58 39.23
C LEU A 574 -4.26 20.88 39.44
N ARG A 575 -3.27 21.09 38.57
CA ARG A 575 -2.62 22.40 38.36
C ARG A 575 -3.47 23.22 37.39
N ARG A 576 -3.98 24.37 37.85
CA ARG A 576 -4.74 25.34 37.04
C ARG A 576 -3.84 25.97 35.97
N ASN A 577 -4.30 25.94 34.71
CA ASN A 577 -3.67 26.65 33.61
C ASN A 577 -3.87 28.17 33.71
N SER A 578 -2.87 28.92 33.28
CA SER A 578 -2.84 30.39 33.25
C SER A 578 -3.96 30.99 32.40
N LEU A 579 -4.48 32.15 32.82
CA LEU A 579 -5.56 32.91 32.18
C LEU A 579 -5.27 33.25 30.70
N ARG A 580 -3.99 33.36 30.30
CA ARG A 580 -3.60 33.53 28.87
C ARG A 580 -3.91 32.30 28.02
N VAL A 581 -3.73 31.10 28.58
CA VAL A 581 -4.05 29.83 27.90
C VAL A 581 -5.57 29.66 27.80
N ALA A 582 -6.33 30.11 28.79
CA ALA A 582 -7.78 30.11 28.75
C ALA A 582 -8.34 31.11 27.72
N MET A 583 -7.73 32.30 27.58
CA MET A 583 -8.11 33.31 26.61
C MET A 583 -7.75 32.92 25.17
N PHE A 584 -6.57 32.31 24.95
CA PHE A 584 -6.15 31.81 23.64
C PHE A 584 -7.03 30.63 23.18
N LYS A 585 -7.38 29.71 24.10
CA LYS A 585 -8.35 28.63 23.82
C LYS A 585 -9.78 29.13 23.61
N LYS A 586 -10.16 30.29 24.17
CA LYS A 586 -11.46 30.92 23.92
C LYS A 586 -11.50 31.58 22.54
N GLN A 587 -10.45 32.30 22.15
CA GLN A 587 -10.34 32.92 20.83
C GLN A 587 -10.28 31.88 19.69
N GLN A 588 -9.61 30.74 19.90
CA GLN A 588 -9.67 29.61 18.96
C GLN A 588 -11.06 28.99 18.89
N ARG A 589 -11.79 28.88 20.01
CA ARG A 589 -13.18 28.38 20.00
C ARG A 589 -14.14 29.31 19.29
N ASP A 590 -14.00 30.63 19.46
CA ASP A 590 -14.87 31.62 18.84
C ASP A 590 -14.62 31.70 17.32
N GLN A 591 -13.36 31.56 16.86
CA GLN A 591 -13.03 31.43 15.43
C GLN A 591 -13.45 30.08 14.82
N THR A 592 -13.42 29.00 15.60
CA THR A 592 -13.93 27.68 15.16
C THR A 592 -15.47 27.69 15.09
N ALA A 593 -16.15 28.44 15.96
CA ALA A 593 -17.60 28.60 15.92
C ALA A 593 -18.07 29.47 14.73
N GLU A 594 -17.32 30.51 14.38
CA GLU A 594 -17.56 31.32 13.16
C GLU A 594 -17.37 30.50 11.88
N MET A 595 -16.41 29.58 11.86
CA MET A 595 -16.21 28.65 10.73
C MET A 595 -17.35 27.62 10.63
N TYR A 596 -17.90 27.17 11.77
CA TYR A 596 -19.01 26.21 11.83
C TYR A 596 -20.39 26.80 11.44
N GLU A 597 -20.63 28.09 11.62
CA GLU A 597 -21.88 28.76 11.17
C GLU A 597 -21.90 29.00 9.65
N SER A 598 -20.75 28.96 8.96
CA SER A 598 -20.69 29.07 7.49
C SER A 598 -21.10 27.80 6.73
N PHE A 599 -21.19 26.65 7.41
CA PHE A 599 -21.53 25.34 6.82
C PHE A 599 -22.97 24.88 7.11
N LYS A 600 -23.84 25.80 7.55
CA LYS A 600 -25.20 25.47 8.00
C LYS A 600 -26.29 25.82 6.98
N SER A 601 -25.95 26.25 5.77
CA SER A 601 -26.91 26.42 4.69
C SER A 601 -26.78 25.30 3.66
N ASP A 602 -27.90 24.61 3.45
CA ASP A 602 -28.27 23.72 2.34
C ASP A 602 -27.86 22.24 2.48
N ILE A 603 -28.72 21.47 3.16
CA ILE A 603 -28.83 20.01 3.04
C ILE A 603 -29.86 19.76 1.94
N ASP A 604 -29.38 19.61 0.71
CA ASP A 604 -30.08 18.99 -0.44
C ASP A 604 -29.00 18.49 -1.42
N LEU A 605 -28.09 17.63 -0.94
CA LEU A 605 -27.03 17.03 -1.76
C LEU A 605 -27.49 15.66 -2.29
N GLN A 606 -27.34 15.43 -3.60
CA GLN A 606 -27.61 14.14 -4.24
C GLN A 606 -26.53 13.10 -3.86
N ILE A 607 -26.83 11.78 -3.87
CA ILE A 607 -25.88 10.67 -3.57
C ILE A 607 -24.46 10.93 -4.11
N THR A 608 -24.35 11.42 -5.35
CA THR A 608 -23.07 11.72 -6.00
C THR A 608 -22.29 12.82 -5.28
N GLU A 609 -22.94 13.90 -4.85
CA GLU A 609 -22.30 15.01 -4.14
C GLU A 609 -21.90 14.60 -2.72
N ILE A 610 -22.71 13.79 -2.04
CA ILE A 610 -22.33 13.21 -0.74
C ILE A 610 -21.13 12.27 -0.93
N LEU A 611 -21.14 11.40 -1.95
CA LEU A 611 -20.03 10.49 -2.24
C LEU A 611 -18.75 11.24 -2.65
N ASP A 612 -18.87 12.34 -3.37
CA ASP A 612 -17.73 13.20 -3.72
C ASP A 612 -17.20 13.91 -2.47
N GLU A 613 -18.06 14.44 -1.60
CA GLU A 613 -17.64 14.98 -0.29
C GLU A 613 -17.04 13.91 0.62
N LEU A 614 -17.55 12.67 0.63
CA LEU A 614 -16.97 11.56 1.39
C LEU A 614 -15.64 11.11 0.81
N THR A 615 -15.51 11.13 -0.51
CA THR A 615 -14.26 10.84 -1.22
C THR A 615 -13.25 11.96 -0.99
N ASP A 616 -13.67 13.21 -0.96
CA ASP A 616 -12.84 14.38 -0.70
C ASP A 616 -12.44 14.46 0.77
N LEU A 617 -13.35 14.17 1.71
CA LEU A 617 -12.99 13.93 3.10
C LEU A 617 -11.94 12.83 3.15
N SER A 618 -12.19 11.66 2.56
CA SER A 618 -11.18 10.57 2.45
C SER A 618 -9.85 11.02 1.81
N ASN A 619 -9.87 11.96 0.86
CA ASN A 619 -8.69 12.47 0.16
C ASN A 619 -7.94 13.57 0.93
N THR A 620 -8.65 14.41 1.69
CA THR A 620 -8.07 15.50 2.51
C THR A 620 -7.21 14.96 3.63
N PHE A 621 -7.49 13.73 4.07
CA PHE A 621 -6.60 13.01 4.98
C PHE A 621 -5.29 12.50 4.34
N SER A 622 -5.22 12.41 3.01
CA SER A 622 -4.01 12.01 2.26
C SER A 622 -3.17 13.20 1.78
N LYS A 623 -3.70 14.42 1.84
CA LYS A 623 -3.02 15.65 1.44
C LYS A 623 -3.27 16.76 2.46
N HIS A 624 -2.24 17.15 3.22
CA HIS A 624 -2.23 18.50 3.79
C HIS A 624 -2.12 19.53 2.64
N PRO A 625 -3.00 20.54 2.54
CA PRO A 625 -2.98 21.48 1.42
C PRO A 625 -1.92 22.56 1.65
N ALA A 626 -0.97 22.67 0.73
CA ALA A 626 -0.31 23.94 0.43
C ALA A 626 -1.20 24.72 -0.55
N SER A 627 -2.10 25.55 -0.01
CA SER A 627 -2.84 26.52 -0.82
C SER A 627 -2.11 27.87 -0.81
N LYS A 628 -1.75 28.34 -2.00
CA LYS A 628 -1.30 29.70 -2.27
C LYS A 628 -2.52 30.61 -2.45
N THR A 629 -2.50 31.78 -1.84
CA THR A 629 -3.29 32.94 -2.26
C THR A 629 -2.31 34.11 -2.40
N ASP A 630 -2.09 34.54 -3.64
CA ASP A 630 -1.45 35.83 -3.97
C ASP A 630 -2.52 36.93 -3.87
N GLU A 631 -2.25 37.98 -3.10
CA GLU A 631 -2.08 39.37 -3.58
C GLU A 631 -2.03 40.34 -2.39
N ASN A 632 -0.87 41.01 -2.26
CA ASN A 632 -0.65 42.21 -1.44
C ASN A 632 -1.00 43.46 -2.28
N PRO A 633 -1.31 44.61 -1.66
CA PRO A 633 -0.23 45.57 -1.47
C PRO A 633 -0.20 46.27 -0.11
N SER A 634 1.03 46.62 0.25
CA SER A 634 1.55 47.32 1.42
C SER A 634 1.07 48.78 1.57
N THR A 635 0.91 49.28 2.81
CA THR A 635 1.88 50.20 3.50
C THR A 635 1.32 50.86 4.78
N THR A 636 2.17 50.89 5.81
CA THR A 636 2.32 51.87 6.92
C THR A 636 1.20 52.17 7.93
N THR A 637 1.58 51.97 9.19
CA THR A 637 1.05 52.50 10.47
C THR A 637 0.44 53.90 10.43
N ILE A 638 -0.77 54.06 11.01
CA ILE A 638 -1.15 54.97 12.12
C ILE A 638 -2.66 54.78 12.45
N ARG A 639 -3.01 54.71 13.74
CA ARG A 639 -4.38 54.61 14.30
C ARG A 639 -5.28 55.78 13.88
N LYS A 640 -6.48 55.51 13.35
CA LYS A 640 -7.68 56.37 13.45
C LYS A 640 -8.96 55.50 13.53
N SER A 641 -9.88 55.91 14.40
CA SER A 641 -11.14 55.23 14.74
C SER A 641 -12.29 55.61 13.79
N ILE A 642 -13.02 54.63 13.27
CA ILE A 642 -14.27 54.77 12.51
C ILE A 642 -15.43 54.84 13.51
N THR A 643 -16.34 55.81 13.36
CA THR A 643 -17.33 56.14 14.39
C THR A 643 -18.78 55.80 14.08
N ASN A 644 -19.20 55.32 12.90
CA ASN A 644 -20.51 54.64 12.69
C ASN A 644 -20.64 54.08 11.25
N GLU A 645 -21.21 52.88 11.11
CA GLU A 645 -21.63 52.26 9.85
C GLU A 645 -23.17 52.10 9.84
N GLU A 646 -23.84 52.55 8.80
CA GLU A 646 -25.28 52.31 8.61
C GLU A 646 -25.48 51.34 7.44
N ILE A 647 -26.06 50.17 7.73
CA ILE A 647 -26.37 49.12 6.75
C ILE A 647 -27.86 49.21 6.42
N ALA A 648 -28.20 49.55 5.18
CA ALA A 648 -29.56 49.46 4.68
C ALA A 648 -29.64 48.39 3.58
N ILE A 649 -30.62 47.49 3.70
CA ILE A 649 -30.93 46.46 2.71
C ILE A 649 -32.00 47.04 1.77
N ALA A 650 -31.65 47.24 0.50
CA ALA A 650 -32.64 47.59 -0.52
C ALA A 650 -33.42 46.36 -0.96
N ALA A 651 -34.68 46.57 -1.39
CA ALA A 651 -35.67 45.51 -1.67
C ALA A 651 -35.29 44.56 -2.83
N ASP A 652 -34.14 44.73 -3.47
CA ASP A 652 -33.57 43.87 -4.52
C ASP A 652 -32.39 43.01 -4.03
N ASN A 653 -32.26 42.79 -2.72
CA ASN A 653 -31.20 41.98 -2.09
C ASN A 653 -29.76 42.45 -2.37
N LYS A 654 -29.57 43.72 -2.71
CA LYS A 654 -28.23 44.34 -2.75
C LYS A 654 -27.98 45.16 -1.49
N ILE A 655 -26.95 44.78 -0.74
CA ILE A 655 -26.48 45.51 0.44
C ILE A 655 -25.64 46.70 -0.06
N ARG A 656 -26.04 47.93 0.30
CA ARG A 656 -25.19 49.12 0.14
C ARG A 656 -24.70 49.57 1.51
N ILE A 657 -23.39 49.75 1.62
CA ILE A 657 -22.73 50.27 2.80
C ILE A 657 -22.22 51.66 2.45
N ASN A 658 -22.79 52.71 3.07
CA ASN A 658 -22.31 54.07 2.92
C ASN A 658 -21.42 54.42 4.10
N ILE A 659 -20.14 54.68 3.84
CA ILE A 659 -19.17 55.08 4.86
C ILE A 659 -18.99 56.59 4.78
N TYR A 660 -19.39 57.31 5.83
CA TYR A 660 -19.15 58.74 5.95
C TYR A 660 -17.86 58.98 6.74
N THR A 661 -16.93 59.71 6.14
CA THR A 661 -15.73 60.22 6.81
C THR A 661 -15.79 61.74 6.79
N ASP A 662 -15.93 62.37 7.96
CA ASP A 662 -15.65 63.81 8.08
C ASP A 662 -14.13 64.02 7.90
N ILE A 663 -13.77 64.94 7.01
CA ILE A 663 -12.39 65.26 6.60
C ILE A 663 -11.60 65.89 7.75
#